data_AF-A0AAU9W2L9-F1
#
_entry.id   AF-A0AAU9W2L9-F1
#
_cell.length_a   1.000
_cell.length_b   1.000
_cell.length_c   1.000
_cell.angle_alpha   90.00
_cell.angle_beta   90.00
_cell.angle_gamma   90.00
#
_symmetry.space_group_name_H-M   'P 1'
#
loop_
_entity.id
_entity.type
_entity.pdbx_description
1 polymer ?
#
loop_
_entity_poly.entity_id
_entity_poly.type
_entity_poly.pdbx_seq_one_letter_code
_entity_poly.pdbx_strand_id
1 'polypeptide(L)'
;MAQTNLPTWLQVGEKIVNIQQRLGNGAFGVVYKVKEEGTSKVYAMKDILCLNDSAILNAIREASTLNRISHENVIAIVSVGEFRDSRGSHMLLLTEYCPGGSLNDRLARPSSDQQNLTWMTQTAEAVAHLHSCNVVHRDLKADNVLLTASEDVKLGDFGLAREYIALKRASVQQDDGSWLTTYTQYYMQSGTGPIHWVAPEFFRGHYTEKADIFSLGTLLFAILERDYIVINRKAIYGAFVSVPGIGKCGVGFAMENFDRNIRIQFSSHAQGSNALQGNVHELLKYNPYDRPTAQEICNHLRVIQENIGLGQSSTDSLLSVYITTEITPPLYVPISQINCQVRTMAMMQQTAATSFPTTFQCGNMWLRTQERLGSGAFGVVYKVQDLATSNFYAVKSILCLNASVLQNAVREVEMLKQISHPNIIAILGTGQVNGTQGYLHMFLLTEYCPGGNFNQRLPSPSTNQMNLKWMKQMAHAIAYLHSRNVVHRDLKPDNVLLTATEDVKLGDFGLAREYIALTQIQGYAQNIFTAYYMQSELGTKYYMAPEVFSTHGYSAKADVFGLGVLLYAILERDHVITGGKAYYGAFVAIPNLPERIGLGFALETINRFFIIGFSSSSDYFGSLQMLIRQALNYDPHNRPTAQQVYQSLVAIEQLYALKDVLCLNASQVLDAIREAVTLCQISHENIIAIKGADRFVDNQNNLHMLILTEYCAGGNLNERLARPSSERINWKWMSQAADAVAYLHRNDVVHRDLKPENVLLNRRGNVKLADFGLAREYIALRRVDARRNDGSWMQMFVQYYMDSDVGSPYWLAPECFTGHYTEKADVFSLGLLFFAI
;
A
#
# COMPACT_ATOMS: atom_id res chain seq x y z
N MET A 1 3.43 -23.72 -46.46
CA MET A 1 4.45 -24.36 -45.60
C MET A 1 5.40 -23.28 -45.14
N ALA A 2 5.38 -22.89 -43.86
CA ALA A 2 6.39 -21.98 -43.31
C ALA A 2 7.56 -22.83 -42.80
N GLN A 3 8.77 -22.60 -43.33
CA GLN A 3 9.97 -23.32 -42.92
C GLN A 3 10.24 -23.10 -41.43
N THR A 4 10.60 -24.17 -40.73
CA THR A 4 11.06 -24.10 -39.34
C THR A 4 12.52 -23.65 -39.32
N ASN A 5 12.82 -22.55 -38.62
CA ASN A 5 14.21 -22.11 -38.39
C ASN A 5 14.99 -23.01 -37.41
N LEU A 6 14.35 -24.03 -36.83
CA LEU A 6 15.01 -25.07 -36.05
C LEU A 6 15.73 -26.05 -37.01
N PRO A 7 16.97 -26.48 -36.69
CA PRO A 7 17.64 -27.54 -37.44
C PRO A 7 16.87 -28.86 -37.36
N THR A 8 17.03 -29.70 -38.39
CA THR A 8 16.33 -31.00 -38.51
C THR A 8 16.63 -31.96 -37.36
N TRP A 9 17.82 -31.81 -36.76
CA TRP A 9 18.28 -32.55 -35.59
C TRP A 9 18.64 -31.57 -34.47
N LEU A 10 18.23 -31.89 -33.24
CA LEU A 10 18.50 -31.12 -32.04
C LEU A 10 18.97 -32.03 -30.91
N GLN A 11 19.87 -31.52 -30.07
CA GLN A 11 20.20 -32.13 -28.79
C GLN A 11 19.29 -31.54 -27.70
N VAL A 12 18.64 -32.40 -26.93
CA VAL A 12 17.79 -32.05 -25.79
C VAL A 12 18.27 -32.88 -24.60
N GLY A 13 19.07 -32.24 -23.72
CA GLY A 13 19.82 -32.91 -22.67
C GLY A 13 20.79 -33.94 -23.25
N GLU A 14 20.62 -35.20 -22.86
CA GLU A 14 21.43 -36.34 -23.34
C GLU A 14 20.89 -36.97 -24.64
N LYS A 15 19.74 -36.51 -25.16
CA LYS A 15 19.06 -37.13 -26.31
C LYS A 15 19.25 -36.30 -27.58
N ILE A 16 19.53 -36.98 -28.70
CA ILE A 16 19.50 -36.38 -30.03
C ILE A 16 18.17 -36.77 -30.69
N VAL A 17 17.44 -35.77 -31.21
CA VAL A 17 16.07 -35.95 -31.74
C VAL A 17 15.89 -35.30 -33.10
N ASN A 18 15.14 -35.97 -33.98
CA ASN A 18 14.75 -35.53 -35.31
C ASN A 18 13.35 -34.91 -35.29
N ILE A 19 13.18 -33.71 -35.84
CA ILE A 19 11.85 -33.07 -35.96
C ILE A 19 11.05 -33.71 -37.09
N GLN A 20 9.95 -34.40 -36.77
CA GLN A 20 9.10 -35.06 -37.76
C GLN A 20 7.91 -34.22 -38.22
N GLN A 21 7.19 -33.60 -37.28
CA GLN A 21 5.92 -32.92 -37.56
C GLN A 21 5.66 -31.82 -36.52
N ARG A 22 5.16 -30.65 -36.96
CA ARG A 22 4.59 -29.65 -36.05
C ARG A 22 3.19 -30.11 -35.62
N LEU A 23 2.98 -30.26 -34.32
CA LEU A 23 1.70 -30.69 -33.74
C LEU A 23 0.77 -29.50 -33.49
N GLY A 24 1.30 -28.37 -33.04
CA GLY A 24 0.51 -27.17 -32.78
C GLY A 24 1.32 -26.01 -32.23
N ASN A 25 0.62 -24.93 -31.90
CA ASN A 25 1.15 -23.80 -31.12
C ASN A 25 0.47 -23.83 -29.75
N GLY A 26 1.25 -24.06 -28.69
CA GLY A 26 0.80 -23.76 -27.34
C GLY A 26 0.94 -22.26 -27.06
N ALA A 27 0.44 -21.81 -25.91
CA ALA A 27 0.55 -20.41 -25.53
C ALA A 27 2.03 -19.95 -25.46
N PHE A 28 2.94 -20.78 -24.95
CA PHE A 28 4.33 -20.39 -24.69
C PHE A 28 5.35 -20.91 -25.71
N GLY A 29 4.91 -21.60 -26.77
CA GLY A 29 5.85 -22.25 -27.66
C GLY A 29 5.21 -23.11 -28.75
N VAL A 30 6.04 -23.60 -29.67
CA VAL A 30 5.60 -24.50 -30.74
C VAL A 30 5.87 -25.95 -30.33
N VAL A 31 4.87 -26.83 -30.48
CA VAL A 31 5.01 -28.24 -30.12
C VAL A 31 5.27 -29.07 -31.38
N TYR A 32 6.29 -29.92 -31.32
CA TYR A 32 6.73 -30.81 -32.39
C TYR A 32 6.68 -32.27 -31.94
N LYS A 33 6.28 -33.15 -32.84
CA LYS A 33 6.56 -34.58 -32.76
C LYS A 33 7.99 -34.81 -33.19
N VAL A 34 8.78 -35.44 -32.32
CA VAL A 34 10.19 -35.75 -32.58
C VAL A 34 10.47 -37.23 -32.40
N LYS A 35 11.47 -37.75 -33.11
CA LYS A 35 11.93 -39.14 -33.01
C LYS A 35 13.38 -39.16 -32.51
N GLU A 36 13.67 -39.99 -31.53
CA GLU A 36 15.03 -40.16 -30.98
C GLU A 36 15.96 -40.86 -31.99
N GLU A 37 17.22 -40.43 -32.03
CA GLU A 37 18.25 -41.03 -32.89
C GLU A 37 18.52 -42.49 -32.49
N GLY A 38 18.65 -43.38 -33.48
CA GLY A 38 18.94 -44.79 -33.25
C GLY A 38 17.81 -45.62 -32.59
N THR A 39 16.69 -45.03 -32.19
CA THR A 39 15.57 -45.76 -31.56
C THR A 39 14.25 -45.59 -32.32
N SER A 40 13.24 -46.37 -31.94
CA SER A 40 11.85 -46.21 -32.41
C SER A 40 11.02 -45.29 -31.50
N LYS A 41 11.61 -44.65 -30.48
CA LYS A 41 10.87 -43.83 -29.52
C LYS A 41 10.50 -42.48 -30.12
N VAL A 42 9.28 -42.05 -29.82
CA VAL A 42 8.68 -40.79 -30.27
C VAL A 42 8.30 -39.97 -29.05
N TYR A 43 8.56 -38.68 -29.12
CA TYR A 43 8.37 -37.72 -28.04
C TYR A 43 7.65 -36.48 -28.55
N ALA A 44 7.06 -35.70 -27.64
CA ALA A 44 6.65 -34.33 -27.92
C ALA A 44 7.76 -33.38 -27.43
N MET A 45 8.14 -32.40 -28.25
CA MET A 45 9.12 -31.38 -27.93
C MET A 45 8.47 -30.00 -28.03
N LYS A 46 8.42 -29.26 -26.92
CA LYS A 46 7.92 -27.89 -26.84
C LYS A 46 9.10 -26.93 -26.96
N ASP A 47 9.11 -26.12 -28.01
CA ASP A 47 10.09 -25.06 -28.28
C ASP A 47 9.61 -23.72 -27.74
N ILE A 48 10.28 -23.19 -26.71
CA ILE A 48 9.96 -21.93 -26.02
C ILE A 48 11.04 -20.90 -26.31
N LEU A 49 10.72 -19.86 -27.09
CA LEU A 49 11.63 -18.76 -27.40
C LEU A 49 11.74 -17.79 -26.20
N CYS A 50 12.92 -17.70 -25.61
CA CYS A 50 13.21 -16.94 -24.41
C CYS A 50 13.62 -15.49 -24.72
N LEU A 51 12.65 -14.66 -25.09
CA LEU A 51 12.87 -13.23 -25.42
C LEU A 51 13.21 -12.34 -24.21
N ASN A 52 12.93 -12.80 -22.99
CA ASN A 52 13.17 -12.06 -21.75
C ASN A 52 13.25 -13.00 -20.54
N ASP A 53 13.69 -12.47 -19.40
CA ASP A 53 13.85 -13.24 -18.14
C ASP A 53 12.56 -13.93 -17.69
N SER A 54 11.39 -13.37 -18.01
CA SER A 54 10.11 -13.97 -17.65
C SER A 54 9.81 -15.24 -18.46
N ALA A 55 10.12 -15.25 -19.76
CA ALA A 55 10.01 -16.44 -20.60
C ALA A 55 10.95 -17.56 -20.12
N ILE A 56 12.20 -17.21 -19.76
CA ILE A 56 13.18 -18.14 -19.17
C ILE A 56 12.64 -18.73 -17.86
N LEU A 57 12.20 -17.88 -16.91
CA LEU A 57 11.68 -18.32 -15.62
C LEU A 57 10.40 -19.16 -15.73
N ASN A 58 9.55 -18.91 -16.74
CA ASN A 58 8.36 -19.71 -16.98
C ASN A 58 8.72 -21.09 -17.55
N ALA A 59 9.66 -21.18 -18.49
CA ALA A 59 10.14 -22.45 -19.04
C ALA A 59 10.85 -23.32 -17.98
N ILE A 60 11.76 -22.71 -17.18
CA ILE A 60 12.41 -23.38 -16.04
C ILE A 60 11.36 -23.89 -15.03
N ARG A 61 10.30 -23.11 -14.78
CA ARG A 61 9.26 -23.50 -13.83
C ARG A 61 8.38 -24.63 -14.36
N GLU A 62 7.97 -24.59 -15.63
CA GLU A 62 7.23 -25.68 -16.27
C GLU A 62 8.03 -26.99 -16.19
N ALA A 63 9.32 -26.95 -16.54
CA ALA A 63 10.23 -28.07 -16.39
C ALA A 63 10.34 -28.57 -14.95
N SER A 64 10.54 -27.65 -13.99
CA SER A 64 10.71 -27.98 -12.56
C SER A 64 9.44 -28.56 -11.94
N THR A 65 8.26 -28.08 -12.34
CA THR A 65 6.96 -28.60 -11.88
C THR A 65 6.74 -30.00 -12.44
N LEU A 66 6.92 -30.21 -13.75
CA LEU A 66 6.81 -31.54 -14.35
C LEU A 66 7.81 -32.55 -13.76
N ASN A 67 9.05 -32.13 -13.48
CA ASN A 67 10.09 -33.01 -12.91
C ASN A 67 9.84 -33.39 -11.43
N ARG A 68 8.90 -32.73 -10.75
CA ARG A 68 8.51 -33.04 -9.36
C ARG A 68 7.24 -33.88 -9.26
N ILE A 69 6.48 -34.00 -10.34
CA ILE A 69 5.14 -34.60 -10.35
C ILE A 69 5.21 -35.92 -11.12
N SER A 70 4.82 -37.00 -10.47
CA SER A 70 4.87 -38.35 -11.04
C SER A 70 3.55 -39.06 -10.77
N HIS A 71 2.67 -39.04 -11.76
CA HIS A 71 1.36 -39.67 -11.72
C HIS A 71 1.02 -40.30 -13.07
N GLU A 72 0.29 -41.41 -13.07
CA GLU A 72 -0.08 -42.12 -14.30
C GLU A 72 -0.82 -41.20 -15.29
N ASN A 73 -1.78 -40.42 -14.80
CA ASN A 73 -2.60 -39.51 -15.60
C ASN A 73 -2.02 -38.09 -15.78
N VAL A 74 -0.73 -37.87 -15.51
CA VAL A 74 -0.02 -36.61 -15.78
C VAL A 74 1.07 -36.85 -16.83
N ILE A 75 1.30 -35.86 -17.70
CA ILE A 75 2.34 -35.92 -18.72
C ILE A 75 3.74 -35.95 -18.08
N ALA A 76 4.55 -36.95 -18.42
CA ALA A 76 5.92 -37.07 -17.92
C ALA A 76 6.91 -36.24 -18.76
N ILE A 77 7.78 -35.49 -18.08
CA ILE A 77 8.96 -34.88 -18.69
C ILE A 77 10.09 -35.91 -18.82
N VAL A 78 10.76 -35.89 -19.97
CA VAL A 78 11.81 -36.85 -20.36
C VAL A 78 13.18 -36.18 -20.35
N SER A 79 13.27 -34.93 -20.83
CA SER A 79 14.50 -34.16 -20.79
C SER A 79 14.26 -32.67 -21.02
N VAL A 80 15.27 -31.85 -20.75
CA VAL A 80 15.30 -30.41 -21.01
C VAL A 80 16.58 -30.08 -21.76
N GLY A 81 16.51 -29.19 -22.74
CA GLY A 81 17.65 -28.69 -23.48
C GLY A 81 17.58 -27.18 -23.71
N GLU A 82 18.72 -26.62 -24.07
CA GLU A 82 18.83 -25.22 -24.51
C GLU A 82 19.34 -25.19 -25.94
N PHE A 83 18.78 -24.27 -26.72
CA PHE A 83 19.19 -24.01 -28.11
C PHE A 83 19.32 -22.49 -28.30
N ARG A 84 20.12 -22.05 -29.26
CA ARG A 84 20.29 -20.61 -29.55
C ARG A 84 20.40 -20.38 -31.05
N ASP A 85 19.62 -19.44 -31.55
CA ASP A 85 19.67 -18.99 -32.93
C ASP A 85 19.73 -17.46 -33.03
N SER A 86 19.52 -16.91 -34.23
CA SER A 86 19.53 -15.47 -34.49
C SER A 86 18.35 -14.69 -33.86
N ARG A 87 17.33 -15.37 -33.34
CA ARG A 87 16.15 -14.78 -32.66
C ARG A 87 16.35 -14.72 -31.15
N GLY A 88 17.17 -15.58 -30.58
CA GLY A 88 17.48 -15.59 -29.14
C GLY A 88 17.84 -16.97 -28.60
N SER A 89 17.76 -17.10 -27.28
CA SER A 89 17.85 -18.40 -26.61
C SER A 89 16.48 -19.09 -26.62
N HIS A 90 16.50 -20.41 -26.63
CA HIS A 90 15.33 -21.29 -26.66
C HIS A 90 15.45 -22.33 -25.54
N MET A 91 14.37 -22.58 -24.81
CA MET A 91 14.24 -23.78 -23.98
C MET A 91 13.43 -24.85 -24.72
N LEU A 92 13.95 -26.07 -24.71
CA LEU A 92 13.34 -27.24 -25.32
C LEU A 92 12.89 -28.20 -24.22
N LEU A 93 11.57 -28.40 -24.06
CA LEU A 93 11.02 -29.37 -23.13
C LEU A 93 10.61 -30.64 -23.89
N LEU A 94 11.20 -31.78 -23.55
CA LEU A 94 10.88 -33.08 -24.15
C LEU A 94 9.98 -33.86 -23.19
N THR A 95 8.78 -34.25 -23.64
CA THR A 95 7.80 -35.02 -22.87
C THR A 95 7.39 -36.30 -23.60
N GLU A 96 6.66 -37.19 -22.92
CA GLU A 96 5.99 -38.31 -23.60
C GLU A 96 5.04 -37.81 -24.72
N TYR A 97 4.80 -38.65 -25.72
CA TYR A 97 3.93 -38.36 -26.85
C TYR A 97 2.61 -39.13 -26.73
N CYS A 98 1.50 -38.40 -26.67
CA CYS A 98 0.14 -38.94 -26.59
C CYS A 98 -0.48 -39.08 -28.00
N PRO A 99 -0.55 -40.30 -28.59
CA PRO A 99 -0.96 -40.48 -29.98
C PRO A 99 -2.48 -40.30 -30.22
N GLY A 100 -3.31 -40.35 -29.18
CA GLY A 100 -4.76 -40.15 -29.27
C GLY A 100 -5.17 -38.68 -29.48
N GLY A 101 -4.23 -37.73 -29.37
CA GLY A 101 -4.50 -36.30 -29.53
C GLY A 101 -5.12 -35.68 -28.28
N SER A 102 -5.88 -34.59 -28.46
CA SER A 102 -6.58 -33.92 -27.36
C SER A 102 -8.00 -34.46 -27.15
N LEU A 103 -8.49 -34.42 -25.91
CA LEU A 103 -9.87 -34.77 -25.59
C LEU A 103 -10.86 -33.85 -26.30
N ASN A 104 -10.54 -32.56 -26.50
CA ASN A 104 -11.40 -31.65 -27.26
C ASN A 104 -11.67 -32.16 -28.69
N ASP A 105 -10.65 -32.66 -29.37
CA ASP A 105 -10.80 -33.21 -30.73
C ASP A 105 -11.52 -34.57 -30.71
N ARG A 106 -11.43 -35.32 -29.60
CA ARG A 106 -12.11 -36.59 -29.38
C ARG A 106 -13.61 -36.46 -29.05
N LEU A 107 -14.02 -35.39 -28.36
CA LEU A 107 -15.41 -35.09 -28.01
C LEU A 107 -16.29 -34.81 -29.25
N ALA A 108 -15.70 -34.51 -30.41
CA ALA A 108 -16.41 -34.41 -31.68
C ALA A 108 -17.02 -35.75 -32.19
N ARG A 109 -16.79 -36.86 -31.48
CA ARG A 109 -17.33 -38.19 -31.78
C ARG A 109 -18.04 -38.76 -30.55
N PRO A 110 -19.09 -39.58 -30.73
CA PRO A 110 -19.73 -40.28 -29.62
C PRO A 110 -18.76 -41.12 -28.78
N SER A 111 -19.15 -41.38 -27.54
CA SER A 111 -18.50 -42.26 -26.58
C SER A 111 -19.56 -42.89 -25.68
N SER A 112 -19.23 -44.03 -25.07
CA SER A 112 -20.09 -44.69 -24.08
C SER A 112 -20.01 -43.97 -22.73
N ASP A 113 -21.04 -44.13 -21.89
CA ASP A 113 -21.01 -43.61 -20.51
C ASP A 113 -19.83 -44.16 -19.71
N GLN A 114 -19.41 -45.41 -19.97
CA GLN A 114 -18.22 -46.00 -19.35
C GLN A 114 -16.93 -45.28 -19.74
N GLN A 115 -16.78 -44.88 -21.02
CA GLN A 115 -15.61 -44.14 -21.49
C GLN A 115 -15.62 -42.69 -20.97
N ASN A 116 -16.80 -42.07 -20.96
CA ASN A 116 -17.01 -40.76 -20.35
C ASN A 116 -16.58 -40.78 -18.88
N LEU A 117 -17.08 -41.75 -18.10
CA LEU A 117 -16.73 -41.91 -16.69
C LEU A 117 -15.23 -42.17 -16.50
N THR A 118 -14.59 -42.97 -17.35
CA THR A 118 -13.13 -43.19 -17.31
C THR A 118 -12.36 -41.87 -17.48
N TRP A 119 -12.72 -41.06 -18.48
CA TRP A 119 -12.10 -39.74 -18.66
C TRP A 119 -12.36 -38.79 -17.50
N MET A 120 -13.57 -38.79 -16.94
CA MET A 120 -13.94 -37.99 -15.76
C MET A 120 -13.10 -38.39 -14.54
N THR A 121 -13.03 -39.69 -14.22
CA THR A 121 -12.27 -40.24 -13.10
C THR A 121 -10.78 -39.96 -13.25
N GLN A 122 -10.15 -40.35 -14.35
CA GLN A 122 -8.70 -40.18 -14.56
C GLN A 122 -8.27 -38.70 -14.58
N THR A 123 -9.13 -37.78 -15.06
CA THR A 123 -8.85 -36.34 -14.98
C THR A 123 -8.98 -35.83 -13.54
N ALA A 124 -10.00 -36.28 -12.79
CA ALA A 124 -10.13 -35.93 -11.37
C ALA A 124 -8.96 -36.47 -10.52
N GLU A 125 -8.47 -37.67 -10.82
CA GLU A 125 -7.28 -38.28 -10.21
C GLU A 125 -6.02 -37.46 -10.48
N ALA A 126 -5.79 -37.04 -11.73
CA ALA A 126 -4.68 -36.15 -12.08
C ALA A 126 -4.75 -34.85 -11.26
N VAL A 127 -5.91 -34.18 -11.22
CA VAL A 127 -6.09 -32.91 -10.48
C VAL A 127 -5.95 -33.12 -8.96
N ALA A 128 -6.46 -34.22 -8.40
CA ALA A 128 -6.30 -34.55 -6.99
C ALA A 128 -4.84 -34.79 -6.63
N HIS A 129 -4.08 -35.50 -7.48
CA HIS A 129 -2.65 -35.67 -7.29
C HIS A 129 -1.92 -34.32 -7.31
N LEU A 130 -2.19 -33.46 -8.32
CA LEU A 130 -1.62 -32.10 -8.37
C LEU A 130 -1.90 -31.33 -7.09
N HIS A 131 -3.16 -31.31 -6.62
CA HIS A 131 -3.56 -30.58 -5.42
C HIS A 131 -2.87 -31.14 -4.16
N SER A 132 -2.69 -32.46 -4.05
CA SER A 132 -1.92 -33.08 -2.94
C SER A 132 -0.42 -32.74 -2.97
N CYS A 133 0.16 -32.58 -4.15
CA CYS A 133 1.51 -32.02 -4.34
C CYS A 133 1.58 -30.50 -4.09
N ASN A 134 0.49 -29.87 -3.63
CA ASN A 134 0.35 -28.42 -3.53
C ASN A 134 0.60 -27.72 -4.88
N VAL A 135 0.06 -28.22 -5.97
CA VAL A 135 0.14 -27.62 -7.32
C VAL A 135 -1.26 -27.44 -7.90
N VAL A 136 -1.48 -26.30 -8.55
CA VAL A 136 -2.74 -25.90 -9.19
C VAL A 136 -2.45 -25.65 -10.67
N HIS A 137 -3.28 -26.18 -11.56
CA HIS A 137 -3.01 -26.29 -13.00
C HIS A 137 -3.24 -24.99 -13.78
N ARG A 138 -4.34 -24.27 -13.47
CA ARG A 138 -4.68 -22.92 -14.00
C ARG A 138 -5.06 -22.82 -15.49
N ASP A 139 -5.08 -23.93 -16.21
CA ASP A 139 -5.54 -24.04 -17.60
C ASP A 139 -6.18 -25.42 -17.87
N LEU A 140 -7.13 -25.83 -17.02
CA LEU A 140 -7.88 -27.08 -17.23
C LEU A 140 -8.94 -26.87 -18.31
N LYS A 141 -8.74 -27.51 -19.47
CA LYS A 141 -9.64 -27.51 -20.62
C LYS A 141 -9.43 -28.78 -21.45
N ALA A 142 -10.38 -29.10 -22.32
CA ALA A 142 -10.36 -30.34 -23.10
C ALA A 142 -9.16 -30.44 -24.07
N ASP A 143 -8.57 -29.32 -24.52
CA ASP A 143 -7.34 -29.32 -25.34
C ASP A 143 -6.08 -29.79 -24.57
N ASN A 144 -6.05 -29.54 -23.26
CA ASN A 144 -4.91 -29.84 -22.38
C ASN A 144 -4.99 -31.24 -21.74
N VAL A 145 -6.12 -31.93 -21.93
CA VAL A 145 -6.29 -33.35 -21.59
C VAL A 145 -5.92 -34.16 -22.83
N LEU A 146 -4.74 -34.78 -22.82
CA LEU A 146 -4.23 -35.59 -23.93
C LEU A 146 -4.60 -37.05 -23.74
N LEU A 147 -4.70 -37.80 -24.84
CA LEU A 147 -5.11 -39.20 -24.84
C LEU A 147 -4.00 -40.14 -25.32
N THR A 148 -3.80 -41.25 -24.62
CA THR A 148 -2.93 -42.35 -25.06
C THR A 148 -3.51 -43.08 -26.28
N ALA A 149 -2.83 -44.13 -26.76
CA ALA A 149 -3.38 -44.99 -27.81
C ALA A 149 -4.62 -45.80 -27.35
N SER A 150 -4.79 -45.98 -26.04
CA SER A 150 -5.91 -46.66 -25.38
C SER A 150 -7.02 -45.71 -24.90
N GLU A 151 -6.96 -44.43 -25.29
CA GLU A 151 -7.86 -43.35 -24.83
C GLU A 151 -7.78 -43.04 -23.31
N ASP A 152 -6.67 -43.40 -22.64
CA ASP A 152 -6.39 -42.99 -21.26
C ASP A 152 -5.92 -41.53 -21.18
N VAL A 153 -6.30 -40.85 -20.10
CA VAL A 153 -5.98 -39.45 -19.85
C VAL A 153 -4.54 -39.25 -19.42
N LYS A 154 -3.89 -38.28 -20.08
CA LYS A 154 -2.63 -37.62 -19.71
C LYS A 154 -2.86 -36.10 -19.66
N LEU A 155 -3.00 -35.54 -18.48
CA LEU A 155 -3.10 -34.09 -18.29
C LEU A 155 -1.76 -33.41 -18.63
N GLY A 156 -1.79 -32.35 -19.44
CA GLY A 156 -0.60 -31.65 -19.95
C GLY A 156 -0.75 -30.12 -20.09
N ASP A 157 0.30 -29.50 -20.63
CA ASP A 157 0.55 -28.04 -20.69
C ASP A 157 0.63 -27.32 -19.31
N PHE A 158 1.73 -27.58 -18.61
CA PHE A 158 2.00 -27.07 -17.27
C PHE A 158 2.58 -25.64 -17.25
N GLY A 159 2.66 -24.94 -18.39
CA GLY A 159 3.22 -23.58 -18.45
C GLY A 159 2.53 -22.58 -17.51
N LEU A 160 1.27 -22.85 -17.17
CA LEU A 160 0.45 -22.01 -16.30
C LEU A 160 0.36 -22.48 -14.85
N ALA A 161 0.83 -23.70 -14.55
CA ALA A 161 0.76 -24.32 -13.23
C ALA A 161 1.59 -23.57 -12.16
N ARG A 162 1.12 -23.59 -10.91
CA ARG A 162 1.76 -22.91 -9.76
C ARG A 162 1.56 -23.68 -8.46
N GLU A 163 2.49 -23.52 -7.52
CA GLU A 163 2.36 -24.09 -6.18
C GLU A 163 1.23 -23.38 -5.39
N TYR A 164 0.40 -24.15 -4.70
CA TYR A 164 -0.75 -23.68 -3.90
C TYR A 164 -0.34 -22.72 -2.78
N ILE A 165 0.82 -22.92 -2.16
CA ILE A 165 1.36 -21.99 -1.15
C ILE A 165 1.74 -20.65 -1.80
N ALA A 166 2.21 -20.65 -3.06
CA ALA A 166 2.44 -19.43 -3.81
C ALA A 166 1.12 -18.73 -4.21
N LEU A 167 0.04 -19.49 -4.41
CA LEU A 167 -1.31 -18.93 -4.61
C LEU A 167 -1.93 -18.40 -3.31
N LYS A 168 -1.78 -19.06 -2.17
CA LYS A 168 -2.20 -18.53 -0.86
C LYS A 168 -1.39 -17.30 -0.41
N ARG A 169 -0.13 -17.19 -0.82
CA ARG A 169 0.68 -15.96 -0.71
C ARG A 169 0.27 -14.87 -1.70
N ALA A 170 -0.52 -15.19 -2.71
CA ALA A 170 -1.11 -14.24 -3.67
C ALA A 170 -2.60 -13.96 -3.43
N SER A 171 -3.27 -14.72 -2.55
CA SER A 171 -4.69 -14.56 -2.19
C SER A 171 -4.88 -13.81 -0.87
N VAL A 172 -3.84 -13.17 -0.34
CA VAL A 172 -3.97 -11.97 0.48
C VAL A 172 -4.00 -10.81 -0.53
N GLN A 173 -5.04 -9.99 -0.49
CA GLN A 173 -5.21 -8.92 -1.47
C GLN A 173 -4.04 -7.92 -1.37
N GLN A 174 -3.29 -7.76 -2.48
CA GLN A 174 -2.45 -6.59 -2.70
C GLN A 174 -2.49 -6.06 -4.14
N ASP A 175 -2.19 -4.77 -4.24
CA ASP A 175 -2.62 -3.87 -5.31
C ASP A 175 -1.63 -3.75 -6.47
N ASP A 176 -1.37 -4.81 -7.24
CA ASP A 176 -1.37 -4.64 -8.70
C ASP A 176 -1.63 -5.93 -9.45
N GLY A 177 -2.49 -5.85 -10.46
CA GLY A 177 -2.84 -7.02 -11.27
C GLY A 177 -1.65 -7.62 -12.00
N SER A 178 -0.52 -6.91 -12.12
CA SER A 178 0.42 -6.98 -13.25
C SER A 178 0.92 -8.36 -13.73
N TRP A 179 1.12 -9.38 -12.88
CA TRP A 179 1.35 -10.77 -13.34
C TRP A 179 0.07 -11.45 -13.84
N LEU A 180 -1.05 -11.26 -13.14
CA LEU A 180 -2.37 -11.58 -13.66
C LEU A 180 -2.70 -10.72 -14.88
N THR A 181 -2.34 -9.44 -14.97
CA THR A 181 -2.61 -8.61 -16.15
C THR A 181 -1.79 -9.09 -17.34
N THR A 182 -0.55 -9.55 -17.14
CA THR A 182 0.23 -10.21 -18.20
C THR A 182 -0.39 -11.54 -18.62
N TYR A 183 -0.88 -12.37 -17.68
CA TYR A 183 -1.58 -13.64 -17.96
C TYR A 183 -2.95 -13.44 -18.64
N THR A 184 -3.73 -12.49 -18.14
CA THR A 184 -5.06 -12.11 -18.61
C THR A 184 -4.95 -11.38 -19.95
N GLN A 185 -3.93 -10.54 -20.17
CA GLN A 185 -3.57 -10.06 -21.51
C GLN A 185 -3.13 -11.21 -22.42
N TYR A 186 -2.39 -12.22 -21.94
CA TYR A 186 -2.06 -13.39 -22.77
C TYR A 186 -3.30 -14.16 -23.24
N TYR A 187 -4.27 -14.33 -22.33
CA TYR A 187 -5.56 -14.95 -22.60
C TYR A 187 -6.52 -14.05 -23.42
N MET A 188 -6.38 -12.72 -23.38
CA MET A 188 -7.19 -11.76 -24.14
C MET A 188 -6.59 -11.34 -25.49
N GLN A 189 -5.26 -11.36 -25.66
CA GLN A 189 -4.54 -10.94 -26.87
C GLN A 189 -4.31 -12.09 -27.86
N SER A 190 -4.44 -13.34 -27.43
CA SER A 190 -4.37 -14.51 -28.32
C SER A 190 -5.60 -14.67 -29.22
N GLY A 191 -6.62 -13.79 -29.07
CA GLY A 191 -7.85 -13.75 -29.87
C GLY A 191 -8.81 -14.92 -29.65
N THR A 192 -8.32 -16.05 -29.15
CA THR A 192 -9.04 -17.31 -28.97
C THR A 192 -8.45 -18.11 -27.79
N GLY A 193 -8.83 -17.75 -26.56
CA GLY A 193 -8.29 -18.28 -25.29
C GLY A 193 -9.33 -18.31 -24.15
N PRO A 194 -9.05 -18.96 -23.01
CA PRO A 194 -9.97 -19.85 -22.30
C PRO A 194 -11.01 -19.19 -21.39
N ILE A 195 -11.55 -18.00 -21.74
CA ILE A 195 -12.63 -17.32 -21.00
C ILE A 195 -13.88 -18.20 -20.79
N HIS A 196 -14.00 -19.31 -21.50
CA HIS A 196 -15.12 -20.24 -21.41
C HIS A 196 -14.98 -21.35 -20.36
N TRP A 197 -13.77 -21.64 -19.85
CA TRP A 197 -13.52 -22.68 -18.82
C TRP A 197 -13.14 -22.10 -17.45
N VAL A 198 -12.93 -20.78 -17.35
CA VAL A 198 -12.53 -20.13 -16.09
C VAL A 198 -13.68 -20.01 -15.10
N ALA A 199 -13.33 -20.12 -13.81
CA ALA A 199 -14.24 -19.92 -12.68
C ALA A 199 -14.65 -18.44 -12.50
N PRO A 200 -15.81 -18.12 -11.88
CA PRO A 200 -16.24 -16.74 -11.65
C PRO A 200 -15.20 -15.89 -10.89
N GLU A 201 -14.55 -16.47 -9.87
CA GLU A 201 -13.53 -15.77 -9.08
C GLU A 201 -12.22 -15.46 -9.84
N PHE A 202 -12.01 -16.06 -11.02
CA PHE A 202 -10.90 -15.72 -11.92
C PHE A 202 -10.92 -14.23 -12.28
N PHE A 203 -12.11 -13.70 -12.60
CA PHE A 203 -12.31 -12.29 -12.97
C PHE A 203 -12.07 -11.32 -11.80
N ARG A 204 -11.99 -11.83 -10.56
CA ARG A 204 -11.66 -11.08 -9.34
C ARG A 204 -10.21 -11.27 -8.89
N GLY A 205 -9.40 -12.01 -9.66
CA GLY A 205 -8.02 -12.35 -9.32
C GLY A 205 -7.83 -13.34 -8.17
N HIS A 206 -8.89 -13.84 -7.56
CA HIS A 206 -8.85 -14.72 -6.39
C HIS A 206 -8.72 -16.19 -6.82
N TYR A 207 -7.57 -16.56 -7.39
CA TYR A 207 -7.33 -17.91 -7.94
C TYR A 207 -6.82 -18.88 -6.88
N THR A 208 -7.60 -19.90 -6.52
CA THR A 208 -7.17 -21.01 -5.64
C THR A 208 -7.31 -22.38 -6.34
N GLU A 209 -7.03 -23.47 -5.63
CA GLU A 209 -7.30 -24.84 -6.10
C GLU A 209 -8.78 -25.06 -6.48
N LYS A 210 -9.71 -24.31 -5.87
CA LYS A 210 -11.15 -24.37 -6.18
C LYS A 210 -11.50 -23.83 -7.58
N ALA A 211 -10.65 -23.01 -8.19
CA ALA A 211 -10.83 -22.57 -9.57
C ALA A 211 -10.53 -23.71 -10.56
N ASP A 212 -9.54 -24.56 -10.28
CA ASP A 212 -9.34 -25.81 -11.02
C ASP A 212 -10.56 -26.74 -10.88
N ILE A 213 -11.20 -26.80 -9.69
CA ILE A 213 -12.42 -27.60 -9.51
C ILE A 213 -13.57 -27.10 -10.40
N PHE A 214 -13.77 -25.79 -10.53
CA PHE A 214 -14.79 -25.27 -11.44
C PHE A 214 -14.43 -25.55 -12.91
N SER A 215 -13.17 -25.35 -13.30
CA SER A 215 -12.72 -25.68 -14.66
C SER A 215 -12.86 -27.16 -14.99
N LEU A 216 -12.55 -28.05 -14.03
CA LEU A 216 -12.87 -29.47 -14.09
C LEU A 216 -14.38 -29.65 -14.28
N GLY A 217 -15.24 -28.98 -13.51
CA GLY A 217 -16.69 -28.97 -13.71
C GLY A 217 -17.13 -28.60 -15.14
N THR A 218 -16.52 -27.58 -15.76
CA THR A 218 -16.83 -27.20 -17.16
C THR A 218 -16.39 -28.27 -18.17
N LEU A 219 -15.30 -28.98 -17.88
CA LEU A 219 -14.81 -30.11 -18.66
C LEU A 219 -15.68 -31.36 -18.48
N LEU A 220 -16.09 -31.68 -17.24
CA LEU A 220 -17.01 -32.78 -16.96
C LEU A 220 -18.37 -32.53 -17.64
N PHE A 221 -18.87 -31.29 -17.62
CA PHE A 221 -20.06 -30.90 -18.39
C PHE A 221 -19.88 -31.15 -19.90
N ALA A 222 -18.73 -30.76 -20.47
CA ALA A 222 -18.41 -31.06 -21.87
C ALA A 222 -18.39 -32.56 -22.19
N ILE A 223 -17.90 -33.38 -21.24
CA ILE A 223 -17.87 -34.86 -21.31
C ILE A 223 -19.27 -35.49 -21.16
N LEU A 224 -20.30 -34.75 -20.74
CA LEU A 224 -21.68 -35.24 -20.65
C LEU A 224 -22.64 -34.62 -21.68
N GLU A 225 -22.66 -33.29 -21.82
CA GLU A 225 -23.60 -32.56 -22.69
C GLU A 225 -23.12 -32.45 -24.15
N ARG A 226 -21.80 -32.58 -24.41
CA ARG A 226 -21.17 -32.26 -25.71
C ARG A 226 -21.38 -30.82 -26.18
N ASP A 227 -21.69 -29.88 -25.28
CA ASP A 227 -21.93 -28.51 -25.69
C ASP A 227 -20.64 -27.79 -26.12
N TYR A 228 -20.74 -26.96 -27.17
CA TYR A 228 -19.59 -26.30 -27.79
C TYR A 228 -19.92 -24.93 -28.38
N ILE A 229 -18.85 -24.17 -28.66
CA ILE A 229 -18.85 -23.02 -29.55
C ILE A 229 -17.83 -23.23 -30.68
N VAL A 230 -17.95 -22.49 -31.77
CA VAL A 230 -17.00 -22.56 -32.90
C VAL A 230 -16.14 -21.31 -32.91
N ILE A 231 -14.83 -21.51 -32.82
CA ILE A 231 -13.81 -20.46 -32.80
C ILE A 231 -12.73 -20.81 -33.82
N ASN A 232 -12.41 -19.90 -34.74
CA ASN A 232 -11.43 -20.13 -35.83
C ASN A 232 -11.63 -21.45 -36.60
N ARG A 233 -12.90 -21.85 -36.82
CA ARG A 233 -13.34 -23.13 -37.43
C ARG A 233 -13.04 -24.40 -36.62
N LYS A 234 -12.51 -24.29 -35.40
CA LYS A 234 -12.41 -25.40 -34.44
C LYS A 234 -13.62 -25.36 -33.50
N ALA A 235 -14.24 -26.52 -33.24
CA ALA A 235 -15.24 -26.68 -32.20
C ALA A 235 -14.52 -26.78 -30.84
N ILE A 236 -14.94 -26.00 -29.85
CA ILE A 236 -14.35 -25.97 -28.52
C ILE A 236 -15.42 -26.32 -27.49
N TYR A 237 -15.23 -27.44 -26.79
CA TYR A 237 -16.23 -28.08 -25.93
C TYR A 237 -16.11 -27.61 -24.47
N GLY A 238 -17.23 -27.31 -23.82
CA GLY A 238 -17.26 -26.64 -22.51
C GLY A 238 -18.66 -26.45 -21.95
N ALA A 239 -18.77 -25.69 -20.87
CA ALA A 239 -20.06 -25.32 -20.26
C ALA A 239 -20.45 -23.88 -20.62
N PHE A 240 -21.53 -23.73 -21.38
CA PHE A 240 -21.97 -22.44 -21.91
C PHE A 240 -23.41 -22.12 -21.54
N VAL A 241 -23.74 -20.83 -21.55
CA VAL A 241 -25.11 -20.31 -21.38
C VAL A 241 -25.35 -19.19 -22.40
N SER A 242 -26.60 -18.97 -22.76
CA SER A 242 -27.00 -17.89 -23.66
C SER A 242 -27.46 -16.65 -22.88
N VAL A 243 -26.75 -15.53 -23.04
CA VAL A 243 -27.09 -14.25 -22.39
C VAL A 243 -27.74 -13.31 -23.43
N PRO A 244 -28.91 -12.70 -23.12
CA PRO A 244 -29.56 -11.74 -24.02
C PRO A 244 -28.62 -10.61 -24.46
N GLY A 245 -28.59 -10.32 -25.76
CA GLY A 245 -27.75 -9.28 -26.35
C GLY A 245 -26.27 -9.62 -26.54
N ILE A 246 -25.77 -10.72 -25.95
CA ILE A 246 -24.37 -11.16 -26.04
C ILE A 246 -24.23 -12.50 -26.75
N GLY A 247 -25.25 -13.36 -26.66
CA GLY A 247 -25.24 -14.69 -27.21
C GLY A 247 -24.58 -15.70 -26.26
N LYS A 248 -23.96 -16.73 -26.83
CA LYS A 248 -23.46 -17.89 -26.08
C LYS A 248 -22.07 -17.63 -25.50
N CYS A 249 -21.95 -17.65 -24.18
CA CYS A 249 -20.70 -17.41 -23.44
C CYS A 249 -20.46 -18.49 -22.38
N GLY A 250 -19.25 -18.54 -21.80
CA GLY A 250 -18.92 -19.52 -20.77
C GLY A 250 -19.70 -19.29 -19.47
N VAL A 251 -20.07 -20.36 -18.77
CA VAL A 251 -20.87 -20.29 -17.55
C VAL A 251 -20.23 -19.42 -16.46
N GLY A 252 -18.91 -19.52 -16.24
CA GLY A 252 -18.20 -18.73 -15.21
C GLY A 252 -18.19 -17.23 -15.50
N PHE A 253 -17.99 -16.85 -16.77
CA PHE A 253 -18.12 -15.46 -17.22
C PHE A 253 -19.55 -14.94 -17.00
N ALA A 254 -20.56 -15.77 -17.31
CA ALA A 254 -21.96 -15.37 -17.19
C ALA A 254 -22.40 -15.17 -15.73
N MET A 255 -21.98 -16.09 -14.84
CA MET A 255 -22.20 -16.00 -13.39
C MET A 255 -21.61 -14.74 -12.78
N GLU A 256 -20.43 -14.32 -13.26
CA GLU A 256 -19.77 -13.13 -12.73
C GLU A 256 -20.41 -11.82 -13.22
N ASN A 257 -20.70 -11.74 -14.53
CA ASN A 257 -21.02 -10.48 -15.19
C ASN A 257 -22.52 -10.20 -15.36
N PHE A 258 -23.41 -11.19 -15.18
CA PHE A 258 -24.87 -11.00 -15.34
C PHE A 258 -25.67 -11.49 -14.12
N ASP A 259 -25.59 -12.77 -13.77
CA ASP A 259 -26.31 -13.31 -12.61
C ASP A 259 -25.59 -14.50 -11.96
N ARG A 260 -25.21 -14.30 -10.70
CA ARG A 260 -24.49 -15.27 -9.84
C ARG A 260 -25.30 -16.54 -9.56
N ASN A 261 -26.61 -16.51 -9.81
CA ASN A 261 -27.52 -17.63 -9.62
C ASN A 261 -27.72 -18.48 -10.89
N ILE A 262 -27.09 -18.11 -12.01
CA ILE A 262 -27.12 -18.91 -13.25
C ILE A 262 -26.72 -20.35 -12.93
N ARG A 263 -27.56 -21.29 -13.35
CA ARG A 263 -27.26 -22.72 -13.34
C ARG A 263 -27.32 -23.23 -14.77
N ILE A 264 -26.28 -23.97 -15.16
CA ILE A 264 -26.35 -24.84 -16.34
C ILE A 264 -27.49 -25.84 -16.18
N GLN A 265 -28.07 -26.25 -17.31
CA GLN A 265 -29.06 -27.32 -17.38
C GLN A 265 -28.55 -28.35 -18.38
N PHE A 266 -28.64 -29.63 -18.01
CA PHE A 266 -28.43 -30.73 -18.93
C PHE A 266 -29.66 -30.89 -19.83
N SER A 267 -29.45 -31.15 -21.12
CA SER A 267 -30.55 -31.45 -22.04
C SER A 267 -31.02 -32.90 -21.90
N SER A 268 -32.15 -33.24 -22.51
CA SER A 268 -32.63 -34.62 -22.61
C SER A 268 -31.70 -35.55 -23.39
N HIS A 269 -30.63 -35.04 -24.00
CA HIS A 269 -29.61 -35.79 -24.75
C HIS A 269 -28.28 -35.88 -24.00
N ALA A 270 -28.18 -35.32 -22.79
CA ALA A 270 -27.01 -35.42 -21.93
C ALA A 270 -26.70 -36.88 -21.62
N GLN A 271 -25.41 -37.21 -21.67
CA GLN A 271 -24.89 -38.51 -21.26
C GLN A 271 -24.71 -38.57 -19.72
N GLY A 272 -24.57 -39.77 -19.16
CA GLY A 272 -24.42 -39.98 -17.71
C GLY A 272 -25.69 -39.82 -16.88
N SER A 273 -25.70 -40.45 -15.70
CA SER A 273 -26.83 -40.49 -14.78
C SER A 273 -27.08 -39.16 -14.04
N ASN A 274 -28.27 -39.01 -13.43
CA ASN A 274 -28.60 -37.89 -12.54
C ASN A 274 -27.54 -37.67 -11.44
N ALA A 275 -26.93 -38.75 -10.93
CA ALA A 275 -25.85 -38.67 -9.95
C ALA A 275 -24.55 -38.07 -10.54
N LEU A 276 -24.19 -38.39 -11.78
CA LEU A 276 -23.04 -37.78 -12.46
C LEU A 276 -23.31 -36.30 -12.77
N GLN A 277 -24.51 -35.98 -13.27
CA GLN A 277 -24.95 -34.60 -13.52
C GLN A 277 -24.98 -33.77 -12.23
N GLY A 278 -25.46 -34.35 -11.12
CA GLY A 278 -25.44 -33.76 -9.78
C GLY A 278 -24.02 -33.43 -9.30
N ASN A 279 -23.05 -34.34 -9.50
CA ASN A 279 -21.65 -34.04 -9.22
C ASN A 279 -21.16 -32.85 -10.05
N VAL A 280 -21.46 -32.78 -11.35
CA VAL A 280 -21.06 -31.63 -12.19
C VAL A 280 -21.64 -30.30 -11.67
N HIS A 281 -22.88 -30.28 -11.16
CA HIS A 281 -23.45 -29.10 -10.53
C HIS A 281 -22.73 -28.69 -9.23
N GLU A 282 -22.22 -29.64 -8.44
CA GLU A 282 -21.43 -29.37 -7.24
C GLU A 282 -20.08 -28.70 -7.55
N LEU A 283 -19.40 -29.10 -8.63
CA LEU A 283 -18.17 -28.43 -9.10
C LEU A 283 -18.44 -27.02 -9.64
N LEU A 284 -19.60 -26.80 -10.25
CA LEU A 284 -19.97 -25.54 -10.91
C LEU A 284 -20.72 -24.53 -10.01
N LYS A 285 -20.63 -24.68 -8.69
CA LYS A 285 -21.13 -23.67 -7.75
C LYS A 285 -20.35 -22.36 -7.88
N TYR A 286 -21.06 -21.23 -7.81
CA TYR A 286 -20.46 -19.90 -7.92
C TYR A 286 -19.48 -19.60 -6.77
N ASN A 287 -19.83 -19.91 -5.52
CA ASN A 287 -18.96 -19.73 -4.35
C ASN A 287 -17.88 -20.83 -4.28
N PRO A 288 -16.57 -20.51 -4.26
CA PRO A 288 -15.49 -21.50 -4.23
C PRO A 288 -15.50 -22.41 -3.00
N TYR A 289 -15.98 -21.92 -1.86
CA TYR A 289 -16.02 -22.70 -0.61
C TYR A 289 -17.08 -23.81 -0.62
N ASP A 290 -18.14 -23.66 -1.42
CA ASP A 290 -19.24 -24.64 -1.49
C ASP A 290 -18.94 -25.77 -2.49
N ARG A 291 -17.85 -25.66 -3.26
CA ARG A 291 -17.38 -26.72 -4.17
C ARG A 291 -16.61 -27.78 -3.38
N PRO A 292 -16.72 -29.07 -3.73
CA PRO A 292 -15.88 -30.12 -3.15
C PRO A 292 -14.38 -29.97 -3.53
N THR A 293 -13.52 -30.81 -2.96
CA THR A 293 -12.13 -30.99 -3.37
C THR A 293 -12.03 -31.98 -4.53
N ALA A 294 -10.90 -31.97 -5.25
CA ALA A 294 -10.66 -32.95 -6.31
C ALA A 294 -10.66 -34.40 -5.78
N GLN A 295 -10.20 -34.61 -4.54
CA GLN A 295 -10.19 -35.93 -3.91
C GLN A 295 -11.60 -36.43 -3.58
N GLU A 296 -12.50 -35.58 -3.07
CA GLU A 296 -13.89 -35.95 -2.81
C GLU A 296 -14.62 -36.34 -4.11
N ILE A 297 -14.42 -35.57 -5.19
CA ILE A 297 -14.97 -35.89 -6.51
C ILE A 297 -14.38 -37.16 -7.11
N CYS A 298 -13.06 -37.36 -7.00
CA CYS A 298 -12.40 -38.61 -7.38
C CYS A 298 -13.05 -39.81 -6.67
N ASN A 299 -13.31 -39.70 -5.37
CA ASN A 299 -13.96 -40.76 -4.59
C ASN A 299 -15.40 -41.01 -5.07
N HIS A 300 -16.19 -39.96 -5.31
CA HIS A 300 -17.56 -40.09 -5.83
C HIS A 300 -17.61 -40.77 -7.21
N LEU A 301 -16.72 -40.38 -8.13
CA LEU A 301 -16.66 -40.95 -9.47
C LEU A 301 -16.25 -42.43 -9.45
N ARG A 302 -15.28 -42.81 -8.60
CA ARG A 302 -14.91 -44.22 -8.39
C ARG A 302 -16.06 -45.05 -7.85
N VAL A 303 -16.81 -44.56 -6.86
CA VAL A 303 -18.00 -45.28 -6.33
C VAL A 303 -19.06 -45.50 -7.42
N ILE A 304 -19.29 -44.50 -8.29
CA ILE A 304 -20.21 -44.67 -9.44
C ILE A 304 -19.67 -45.71 -10.43
N GLN A 305 -18.35 -45.71 -10.69
CA GLN A 305 -17.67 -46.63 -11.60
C GLN A 305 -17.70 -48.09 -11.09
N GLU A 306 -17.52 -48.29 -9.79
CA GLU A 306 -17.64 -49.59 -9.11
C GLU A 306 -19.10 -50.11 -9.14
N ASN A 307 -20.07 -49.25 -8.84
CA ASN A 307 -21.50 -49.63 -8.84
C ASN A 307 -22.00 -50.01 -10.25
N ILE A 308 -21.54 -49.32 -11.30
CA ILE A 308 -21.82 -49.68 -12.70
C ILE A 308 -21.15 -51.02 -13.04
N GLY A 309 -19.90 -51.24 -12.62
CA GLY A 309 -19.19 -52.51 -12.80
C GLY A 309 -19.84 -53.70 -12.09
N LEU A 310 -20.58 -53.46 -11.00
CA LEU A 310 -21.35 -54.46 -10.26
C LEU A 310 -22.79 -54.66 -10.78
N GLY A 311 -23.19 -53.94 -11.85
CA GLY A 311 -24.50 -54.10 -12.49
C GLY A 311 -25.69 -53.59 -11.67
N GLN A 312 -25.46 -52.75 -10.66
CA GLN A 312 -26.55 -52.20 -9.84
C GLN A 312 -27.12 -50.93 -10.50
N SER A 313 -28.44 -50.89 -10.69
CA SER A 313 -29.13 -49.75 -11.28
C SER A 313 -29.06 -48.51 -10.37
N SER A 314 -28.68 -47.37 -10.95
CA SER A 314 -28.62 -46.08 -10.25
C SER A 314 -29.97 -45.71 -9.63
N THR A 315 -30.03 -45.70 -8.30
CA THR A 315 -31.20 -45.25 -7.52
C THR A 315 -30.76 -44.18 -6.51
N ASP A 316 -31.55 -43.11 -6.41
CA ASP A 316 -31.16 -41.79 -5.86
C ASP A 316 -31.06 -41.71 -4.32
N SER A 317 -30.57 -42.75 -3.62
CA SER A 317 -30.78 -42.93 -2.17
C SER A 317 -29.54 -42.98 -1.26
N LEU A 318 -28.35 -42.55 -1.72
CA LEU A 318 -27.09 -42.68 -0.96
C LEU A 318 -26.42 -41.38 -0.48
N LEU A 319 -27.05 -40.21 -0.67
CA LEU A 319 -26.49 -38.90 -0.28
C LEU A 319 -26.61 -38.54 1.21
N SER A 320 -27.06 -39.47 2.07
CA SER A 320 -27.40 -39.22 3.48
C SER A 320 -26.53 -39.94 4.53
N VAL A 321 -25.49 -40.69 4.14
CA VAL A 321 -24.81 -41.66 5.03
C VAL A 321 -23.36 -41.31 5.43
N TYR A 322 -22.75 -40.24 4.88
CA TYR A 322 -21.34 -39.88 5.18
C TYR A 322 -21.12 -38.48 5.80
N ILE A 323 -22.13 -37.89 6.46
CA ILE A 323 -21.96 -36.69 7.31
C ILE A 323 -22.09 -37.02 8.81
N THR A 324 -21.54 -38.17 9.24
CA THR A 324 -21.33 -38.50 10.66
C THR A 324 -20.13 -39.43 10.86
N THR A 325 -18.93 -38.92 10.62
CA THR A 325 -17.74 -39.43 11.34
C THR A 325 -17.01 -38.27 11.97
N GLU A 326 -16.71 -38.40 13.26
CA GLU A 326 -15.95 -37.41 14.01
C GLU A 326 -14.52 -37.37 13.49
N ILE A 327 -14.25 -36.45 12.56
CA ILE A 327 -12.88 -36.10 12.21
C ILE A 327 -12.30 -35.36 13.41
N THR A 328 -11.65 -36.14 14.28
CA THR A 328 -10.68 -35.64 15.25
C THR A 328 -9.81 -34.58 14.57
N PRO A 329 -9.61 -33.39 15.19
CA PRO A 329 -8.95 -32.29 14.52
C PRO A 329 -7.56 -32.77 14.05
N PRO A 330 -7.20 -32.55 12.76
CA PRO A 330 -5.88 -32.94 12.29
C PRO A 330 -4.85 -32.31 13.21
N LEU A 331 -3.94 -33.14 13.72
CA LEU A 331 -3.01 -32.77 14.80
C LEU A 331 -2.47 -31.37 14.57
N TYR A 332 -2.57 -30.55 15.60
CA TYR A 332 -1.94 -29.24 15.70
C TYR A 332 -0.47 -29.40 15.29
N VAL A 333 -0.13 -29.04 14.05
CA VAL A 333 1.25 -29.11 13.56
C VAL A 333 2.04 -28.22 14.50
N PRO A 334 3.04 -28.74 15.24
CA PRO A 334 3.67 -27.95 16.28
C PRO A 334 4.29 -26.68 15.70
N ILE A 335 4.51 -25.69 16.55
CA ILE A 335 5.16 -24.40 16.23
C ILE A 335 6.69 -24.60 15.94
N SER A 336 7.07 -25.77 15.44
CA SER A 336 8.41 -26.18 15.01
C SER A 336 8.64 -26.06 13.50
N GLN A 337 7.61 -25.99 12.65
CA GLN A 337 7.79 -25.83 11.20
C GLN A 337 7.66 -24.39 10.67
N ILE A 338 6.87 -23.51 11.32
CA ILE A 338 6.96 -22.05 11.09
C ILE A 338 8.38 -21.55 11.40
N ASN A 339 9.04 -22.21 12.34
CA ASN A 339 10.44 -22.01 12.66
C ASN A 339 11.39 -22.25 11.47
N CYS A 340 11.06 -22.99 10.41
CA CYS A 340 12.03 -23.29 9.35
C CYS A 340 12.39 -22.08 8.48
N GLN A 341 11.41 -21.35 7.93
CA GLN A 341 11.68 -20.16 7.10
C GLN A 341 12.10 -18.94 7.94
N VAL A 342 11.56 -18.77 9.14
CA VAL A 342 12.04 -17.75 10.08
C VAL A 342 13.46 -18.07 10.53
N ARG A 343 13.82 -19.34 10.79
CA ARG A 343 15.23 -19.74 10.96
C ARG A 343 16.05 -19.56 9.69
N THR A 344 15.50 -19.68 8.48
CA THR A 344 16.29 -19.47 7.26
C THR A 344 16.65 -18.00 7.10
N MET A 345 15.72 -17.06 7.30
CA MET A 345 16.01 -15.62 7.29
C MET A 345 16.85 -15.18 8.50
N ALA A 346 16.57 -15.70 9.69
CA ALA A 346 17.38 -15.42 10.88
C ALA A 346 18.78 -16.02 10.76
N MET A 347 18.96 -17.22 10.20
CA MET A 347 20.27 -17.80 9.87
C MET A 347 20.95 -17.02 8.74
N MET A 348 20.25 -16.52 7.72
CA MET A 348 20.87 -15.64 6.72
C MET A 348 21.33 -14.32 7.33
N GLN A 349 20.53 -13.69 8.20
CA GLN A 349 20.93 -12.50 8.95
C GLN A 349 22.05 -12.79 9.95
N GLN A 350 22.07 -13.96 10.59
CA GLN A 350 23.08 -14.37 11.56
C GLN A 350 24.39 -14.77 10.87
N THR A 351 24.34 -15.48 9.74
CA THR A 351 25.47 -15.76 8.86
C THR A 351 26.02 -14.44 8.32
N ALA A 352 25.20 -13.58 7.71
CA ALA A 352 25.64 -12.25 7.29
C ALA A 352 26.24 -11.43 8.44
N ALA A 353 25.69 -11.56 9.65
CA ALA A 353 26.18 -10.84 10.83
C ALA A 353 27.51 -11.37 11.39
N THR A 354 27.83 -12.64 11.14
CA THR A 354 29.04 -13.34 11.62
C THR A 354 30.11 -13.49 10.55
N SER A 355 29.76 -13.32 9.26
CA SER A 355 30.68 -13.39 8.14
C SER A 355 31.26 -12.04 7.72
N PHE A 356 30.63 -10.90 8.05
CA PHE A 356 31.16 -9.59 7.66
C PHE A 356 32.46 -9.25 8.42
N PRO A 357 33.52 -8.75 7.76
CA PRO A 357 34.83 -8.57 8.41
C PRO A 357 34.85 -7.43 9.44
N THR A 358 35.71 -7.59 10.44
CA THR A 358 35.95 -6.60 11.50
C THR A 358 36.67 -5.35 11.00
N THR A 359 37.41 -5.44 9.89
CA THR A 359 38.10 -4.32 9.26
C THR A 359 38.11 -4.50 7.74
N PHE A 360 37.77 -3.44 7.02
CA PHE A 360 37.66 -3.44 5.55
C PHE A 360 38.00 -2.06 4.98
N GLN A 361 38.31 -2.01 3.69
CA GLN A 361 38.67 -0.77 3.00
C GLN A 361 37.48 -0.26 2.15
N CYS A 362 37.21 1.03 2.21
CA CYS A 362 36.27 1.73 1.33
C CYS A 362 36.98 2.92 0.67
N GLY A 363 37.34 2.79 -0.61
CA GLY A 363 38.21 3.77 -1.27
C GLY A 363 39.54 3.92 -0.53
N ASN A 364 39.81 5.12 -0.01
CA ASN A 364 41.02 5.42 0.78
C ASN A 364 40.83 5.24 2.30
N MET A 365 39.64 4.89 2.78
CA MET A 365 39.31 4.79 4.20
C MET A 365 39.47 3.35 4.69
N TRP A 366 40.11 3.18 5.85
CA TRP A 366 40.16 1.90 6.57
C TRP A 366 39.15 1.93 7.72
N LEU A 367 38.11 1.12 7.59
CA LEU A 367 36.95 1.13 8.49
C LEU A 367 36.99 -0.08 9.41
N ARG A 368 36.74 0.15 10.71
CA ARG A 368 36.55 -0.90 11.72
C ARG A 368 35.08 -1.01 12.11
N THR A 369 34.54 -2.22 12.01
CA THR A 369 33.17 -2.56 12.42
C THR A 369 33.03 -2.51 13.95
N GLN A 370 31.96 -1.86 14.42
CA GLN A 370 31.60 -1.75 15.84
C GLN A 370 30.22 -2.41 16.09
N GLU A 371 29.38 -1.78 16.91
CA GLU A 371 28.03 -2.25 17.25
C GLU A 371 27.09 -2.34 16.03
N ARG A 372 26.19 -3.32 16.07
CA ARG A 372 25.10 -3.47 15.11
C ARG A 372 24.01 -2.46 15.45
N LEU A 373 23.66 -1.62 14.48
CA LEU A 373 22.61 -0.60 14.60
C LEU A 373 21.23 -1.16 14.22
N GLY A 374 21.18 -2.19 13.36
CA GLY A 374 19.92 -2.81 12.95
C GLY A 374 20.09 -3.95 11.95
N SER A 375 18.96 -4.41 11.41
CA SER A 375 18.88 -5.37 10.31
C SER A 375 17.59 -5.15 9.53
N GLY A 376 17.65 -5.38 8.22
CA GLY A 376 16.48 -5.48 7.35
C GLY A 376 16.45 -6.82 6.63
N ALA A 377 15.51 -6.99 5.70
CA ALA A 377 15.33 -8.24 4.96
C ALA A 377 16.42 -8.51 3.89
N PHE A 378 17.32 -7.55 3.61
CA PHE A 378 18.47 -7.73 2.71
C PHE A 378 19.86 -7.66 3.37
N GLY A 379 19.96 -7.26 4.64
CA GLY A 379 21.28 -6.95 5.20
C GLY A 379 21.30 -6.49 6.66
N VAL A 380 22.52 -6.31 7.18
CA VAL A 380 22.81 -5.90 8.55
C VAL A 380 23.47 -4.52 8.53
N VAL A 381 23.05 -3.62 9.41
CA VAL A 381 23.62 -2.27 9.52
C VAL A 381 24.50 -2.19 10.76
N TYR A 382 25.74 -1.73 10.57
CA TYR A 382 26.71 -1.52 11.64
C TYR A 382 27.14 -0.08 11.72
N LYS A 383 27.51 0.34 12.93
CA LYS A 383 28.38 1.49 13.12
C LYS A 383 29.80 1.08 12.74
N VAL A 384 30.50 1.94 12.01
CA VAL A 384 31.92 1.78 11.69
C VAL A 384 32.68 3.02 12.08
N GLN A 385 33.94 2.84 12.44
CA GLN A 385 34.88 3.92 12.73
C GLN A 385 35.97 3.94 11.67
N ASP A 386 36.24 5.11 11.10
CA ASP A 386 37.45 5.32 10.29
C ASP A 386 38.68 5.36 11.20
N LEU A 387 39.66 4.50 10.92
CA LEU A 387 40.88 4.36 11.69
C LEU A 387 41.83 5.55 11.52
N ALA A 388 41.69 6.35 10.45
CA ALA A 388 42.51 7.54 10.25
C ALA A 388 41.94 8.76 11.00
N THR A 389 40.64 9.05 10.86
CA THR A 389 40.02 10.25 11.44
C THR A 389 39.28 10.03 12.76
N SER A 390 39.11 8.78 13.20
CA SER A 390 38.23 8.37 14.32
C SER A 390 36.74 8.70 14.15
N ASN A 391 36.31 9.23 12.99
CA ASN A 391 34.92 9.56 12.69
C ASN A 391 34.04 8.30 12.56
N PHE A 392 32.75 8.46 12.88
CA PHE A 392 31.76 7.39 12.80
C PHE A 392 30.88 7.50 11.56
N TYR A 393 30.60 6.35 10.96
CA TYR A 393 29.74 6.18 9.79
C TYR A 393 28.85 4.95 10.00
N ALA A 394 27.83 4.79 9.14
CA ALA A 394 27.02 3.57 9.10
C ALA A 394 27.37 2.75 7.86
N VAL A 395 27.48 1.43 7.99
CA VAL A 395 27.63 0.52 6.85
C VAL A 395 26.48 -0.48 6.80
N LYS A 396 25.78 -0.55 5.66
CA LYS A 396 24.78 -1.58 5.35
C LYS A 396 25.49 -2.70 4.58
N SER A 397 25.58 -3.89 5.18
CA SER A 397 26.19 -5.09 4.59
C SER A 397 25.10 -6.00 4.01
N ILE A 398 25.23 -6.33 2.73
CA ILE A 398 24.29 -7.15 1.95
C ILE A 398 25.01 -8.43 1.53
N LEU A 399 24.47 -9.58 1.91
CA LEU A 399 25.02 -10.91 1.61
C LEU A 399 24.60 -11.33 0.19
N CYS A 400 25.55 -11.37 -0.75
CA CYS A 400 25.29 -11.62 -2.16
C CYS A 400 25.22 -13.13 -2.48
N LEU A 401 24.16 -13.79 -2.02
CA LEU A 401 23.93 -15.23 -2.20
C LEU A 401 23.74 -15.67 -3.67
N ASN A 402 23.41 -14.74 -4.57
CA ASN A 402 23.23 -14.99 -6.00
C ASN A 402 23.36 -13.68 -6.81
N ALA A 403 23.34 -13.80 -8.14
CA ALA A 403 23.48 -12.66 -9.05
C ALA A 403 22.33 -11.63 -8.95
N SER A 404 21.10 -12.02 -8.61
CA SER A 404 19.97 -11.08 -8.56
C SER A 404 19.99 -10.21 -7.30
N VAL A 405 20.44 -10.75 -6.15
CA VAL A 405 20.70 -9.95 -4.94
C VAL A 405 21.81 -8.93 -5.19
N LEU A 406 22.89 -9.34 -5.87
CA LEU A 406 23.99 -8.43 -6.26
C LEU A 406 23.49 -7.30 -7.18
N GLN A 407 22.71 -7.63 -8.22
CA GLN A 407 22.14 -6.64 -9.14
C GLN A 407 21.11 -5.70 -8.47
N ASN A 408 20.41 -6.14 -7.42
CA ASN A 408 19.53 -5.25 -6.66
C ASN A 408 20.33 -4.24 -5.83
N ALA A 409 21.39 -4.70 -5.15
CA ALA A 409 22.27 -3.84 -4.35
C ALA A 409 23.03 -2.81 -5.21
N VAL A 410 23.49 -3.19 -6.41
CA VAL A 410 24.10 -2.24 -7.37
C VAL A 410 23.11 -1.12 -7.75
N ARG A 411 21.83 -1.45 -8.00
CA ARG A 411 20.81 -0.45 -8.34
C ARG A 411 20.45 0.49 -7.18
N GLU A 412 20.43 -0.01 -5.93
CA GLU A 412 20.28 0.84 -4.73
C GLU A 412 21.42 1.87 -4.65
N VAL A 413 22.65 1.43 -4.91
CA VAL A 413 23.85 2.29 -4.95
C VAL A 413 23.79 3.34 -6.06
N GLU A 414 23.45 2.95 -7.29
CA GLU A 414 23.40 3.84 -8.45
C GLU A 414 22.35 4.93 -8.30
N MET A 415 21.21 4.61 -7.68
CA MET A 415 20.18 5.58 -7.33
C MET A 415 20.65 6.57 -6.26
N LEU A 416 21.19 6.06 -5.15
CA LEU A 416 21.65 6.92 -4.04
C LEU A 416 22.76 7.88 -4.45
N LYS A 417 23.64 7.49 -5.39
CA LYS A 417 24.68 8.38 -5.95
C LYS A 417 24.13 9.59 -6.71
N GLN A 418 22.87 9.55 -7.15
CA GLN A 418 22.19 10.64 -7.88
C GLN A 418 21.29 11.50 -6.99
N ILE A 419 21.23 11.21 -5.69
CA ILE A 419 20.37 11.88 -4.70
C ILE A 419 21.25 12.73 -3.78
N SER A 420 20.96 14.03 -3.72
CA SER A 420 21.62 14.96 -2.80
C SER A 420 20.57 15.90 -2.23
N HIS A 421 20.25 15.75 -0.94
CA HIS A 421 19.23 16.52 -0.25
C HIS A 421 19.53 16.56 1.26
N PRO A 422 19.39 17.70 1.95
CA PRO A 422 19.73 17.81 3.38
C PRO A 422 18.98 16.81 4.27
N ASN A 423 17.74 16.46 3.93
CA ASN A 423 16.91 15.54 4.71
C ASN A 423 16.88 14.10 4.17
N ILE A 424 17.86 13.71 3.36
CA ILE A 424 18.07 12.33 2.90
C ILE A 424 19.46 11.89 3.34
N ILE A 425 19.62 10.60 3.65
CA ILE A 425 20.89 10.00 4.03
C ILE A 425 21.88 10.03 2.85
N ALA A 426 23.06 10.59 3.06
CA ALA A 426 24.10 10.68 2.05
C ALA A 426 24.89 9.37 1.95
N ILE A 427 25.06 8.86 0.72
CA ILE A 427 26.00 7.77 0.42
C ILE A 427 27.41 8.35 0.28
N LEU A 428 28.35 7.75 1.03
CA LEU A 428 29.75 8.20 1.10
C LEU A 428 30.70 7.28 0.33
N GLY A 429 30.34 6.01 0.20
CA GLY A 429 31.16 5.02 -0.50
C GLY A 429 30.50 3.66 -0.59
N THR A 430 31.06 2.79 -1.42
CA THR A 430 30.52 1.45 -1.68
C THR A 430 31.64 0.50 -2.04
N GLY A 431 31.49 -0.78 -1.75
CA GLY A 431 32.45 -1.78 -2.19
C GLY A 431 31.94 -3.21 -2.08
N GLN A 432 32.85 -4.13 -2.36
CA GLN A 432 32.64 -5.56 -2.16
C GLN A 432 33.74 -6.09 -1.24
N VAL A 433 33.41 -7.07 -0.41
CA VAL A 433 34.38 -7.74 0.47
C VAL A 433 34.01 -9.20 0.64
N ASN A 434 35.01 -10.08 0.65
CA ASN A 434 34.81 -11.48 0.99
C ASN A 434 34.71 -11.61 2.51
N GLY A 435 33.62 -12.21 2.98
CA GLY A 435 33.41 -12.49 4.39
C GLY A 435 34.32 -13.60 4.91
N THR A 436 34.38 -13.75 6.23
CA THR A 436 35.23 -14.72 6.95
C THR A 436 34.94 -16.19 6.61
N GLN A 437 33.82 -16.48 5.94
CA GLN A 437 33.41 -17.79 5.45
C GLN A 437 33.39 -17.90 3.91
N GLY A 438 34.03 -16.97 3.19
CA GLY A 438 34.14 -17.00 1.72
C GLY A 438 32.93 -16.46 0.95
N TYR A 439 31.84 -16.07 1.62
CA TYR A 439 30.70 -15.42 0.98
C TYR A 439 31.03 -14.00 0.52
N LEU A 440 30.52 -13.60 -0.65
CA LEU A 440 30.63 -12.22 -1.14
C LEU A 440 29.63 -11.31 -0.43
N HIS A 441 30.11 -10.19 0.13
CA HIS A 441 29.28 -9.10 0.63
C HIS A 441 29.44 -7.87 -0.26
N MET A 442 28.33 -7.23 -0.62
CA MET A 442 28.33 -5.82 -1.05
C MET A 442 28.06 -4.94 0.18
N PHE A 443 28.71 -3.79 0.27
CA PHE A 443 28.49 -2.84 1.36
C PHE A 443 28.25 -1.41 0.87
N LEU A 444 27.38 -0.69 1.57
CA LEU A 444 27.06 0.72 1.36
C LEU A 444 27.46 1.50 2.61
N LEU A 445 28.32 2.51 2.47
CA LEU A 445 28.76 3.40 3.52
C LEU A 445 27.95 4.71 3.46
N THR A 446 27.36 5.13 4.57
CA THR A 446 26.57 6.37 4.69
C THR A 446 27.00 7.18 5.91
N GLU A 447 26.54 8.41 6.02
CA GLU A 447 26.64 9.18 7.27
C GLU A 447 25.98 8.43 8.45
N TYR A 448 26.49 8.64 9.67
CA TYR A 448 25.92 8.08 10.90
C TYR A 448 24.99 9.09 11.57
N CYS A 449 23.78 8.62 11.93
CA CYS A 449 22.75 9.40 12.59
C CYS A 449 22.68 9.02 14.09
N PRO A 450 23.30 9.78 15.00
CA PRO A 450 23.40 9.40 16.42
C PRO A 450 22.10 9.57 17.20
N GLY A 451 21.10 10.28 16.67
CA GLY A 451 19.76 10.41 17.26
C GLY A 451 18.88 9.17 17.09
N GLY A 452 19.41 8.09 16.50
CA GLY A 452 18.68 6.84 16.27
C GLY A 452 17.61 6.96 15.19
N ASN A 453 16.59 6.10 15.27
CA ASN A 453 15.43 6.14 14.39
C ASN A 453 14.19 6.74 15.07
N PHE A 454 13.21 7.12 14.25
CA PHE A 454 12.03 7.81 14.71
C PHE A 454 11.09 6.92 15.55
N ASN A 455 11.09 5.60 15.33
CA ASN A 455 10.33 4.66 16.17
C ASN A 455 10.85 4.65 17.62
N GLN A 456 12.16 4.84 17.81
CA GLN A 456 12.79 4.99 19.13
C GLN A 456 12.59 6.40 19.73
N ARG A 457 12.44 7.43 18.90
CA ARG A 457 12.30 8.83 19.34
C ARG A 457 10.87 9.23 19.73
N LEU A 458 9.86 8.70 19.05
CA LEU A 458 8.44 9.03 19.28
C LEU A 458 7.95 8.84 20.73
N PRO A 459 8.35 7.80 21.50
CA PRO A 459 7.96 7.66 22.91
C PRO A 459 8.35 8.86 23.80
N SER A 460 9.39 9.61 23.44
CA SER A 460 9.86 10.75 24.23
C SER A 460 9.11 12.04 23.85
N PRO A 461 8.83 12.93 24.82
CA PRO A 461 8.15 14.21 24.55
C PRO A 461 8.84 15.07 23.47
N SER A 462 8.04 15.92 22.82
CA SER A 462 8.49 16.89 21.82
C SER A 462 7.53 18.08 21.78
N THR A 463 8.03 19.24 21.36
CA THR A 463 7.19 20.45 21.21
C THR A 463 6.45 20.45 19.88
N ASN A 464 5.37 21.22 19.78
CA ASN A 464 4.65 21.42 18.51
C ASN A 464 5.55 22.00 17.40
N GLN A 465 6.51 22.85 17.75
CA GLN A 465 7.53 23.36 16.82
C GLN A 465 8.45 22.25 16.30
N MET A 466 8.88 21.33 17.17
CA MET A 466 9.73 20.20 16.78
C MET A 466 8.95 19.17 15.94
N ASN A 467 7.70 18.87 16.33
CA ASN A 467 6.78 18.06 15.52
C ASN A 467 6.67 18.64 14.09
N LEU A 468 6.35 19.93 13.96
CA LEU A 468 6.21 20.59 12.66
C LEU A 468 7.54 20.68 11.87
N LYS A 469 8.69 20.83 12.55
CA LYS A 469 10.02 20.73 11.94
C LYS A 469 10.21 19.37 11.26
N TRP A 470 9.99 18.27 12.00
CA TRP A 470 10.12 16.92 11.47
C TRP A 470 9.17 16.65 10.30
N MET A 471 7.89 17.01 10.46
CA MET A 471 6.87 16.89 9.40
C MET A 471 7.31 17.58 8.09
N LYS A 472 7.78 18.84 8.19
CA LYS A 472 8.28 19.59 7.03
C LYS A 472 9.50 18.94 6.40
N GLN A 473 10.47 18.51 7.20
CA GLN A 473 11.71 17.89 6.70
C GLN A 473 11.43 16.55 5.98
N MET A 474 10.51 15.73 6.51
CA MET A 474 10.03 14.52 5.83
C MET A 474 9.34 14.88 4.50
N ALA A 475 8.35 15.78 4.53
CA ALA A 475 7.62 16.17 3.32
C ALA A 475 8.54 16.77 2.24
N HIS A 476 9.56 17.54 2.64
CA HIS A 476 10.57 18.10 1.75
C HIS A 476 11.44 17.01 1.09
N ALA A 477 11.88 16.01 1.86
CA ALA A 477 12.63 14.86 1.32
C ALA A 477 11.80 14.06 0.30
N ILE A 478 10.52 13.79 0.59
CA ILE A 478 9.64 13.06 -0.34
C ILE A 478 9.34 13.91 -1.58
N ALA A 479 9.09 15.22 -1.42
CA ALA A 479 8.88 16.12 -2.55
C ALA A 479 10.12 16.19 -3.46
N TYR A 480 11.32 16.25 -2.88
CA TYR A 480 12.57 16.17 -3.65
C TYR A 480 12.67 14.85 -4.43
N LEU A 481 12.45 13.70 -3.79
CA LEU A 481 12.48 12.40 -4.46
C LEU A 481 11.47 12.34 -5.61
N HIS A 482 10.22 12.75 -5.38
CA HIS A 482 9.18 12.76 -6.41
C HIS A 482 9.54 13.70 -7.57
N SER A 483 10.14 14.86 -7.30
CA SER A 483 10.64 15.78 -8.36
C SER A 483 11.77 15.20 -9.19
N ARG A 484 12.57 14.29 -8.60
CA ARG A 484 13.61 13.51 -9.28
C ARG A 484 13.07 12.21 -9.87
N ASN A 485 11.75 12.05 -9.97
CA ASN A 485 11.10 10.83 -10.44
C ASN A 485 11.50 9.59 -9.61
N VAL A 486 11.70 9.69 -8.29
CA VAL A 486 12.00 8.54 -7.41
C VAL A 486 10.86 8.35 -6.41
N VAL A 487 10.36 7.11 -6.27
CA VAL A 487 9.37 6.71 -5.25
C VAL A 487 10.08 5.88 -4.18
N HIS A 488 9.86 6.19 -2.89
CA HIS A 488 10.59 5.58 -1.76
C HIS A 488 10.05 4.21 -1.35
N ARG A 489 8.72 4.07 -1.29
CA ARG A 489 7.94 2.87 -0.97
C ARG A 489 8.02 2.38 0.49
N ASP A 490 9.16 2.53 1.19
CA ASP A 490 9.32 2.03 2.58
C ASP A 490 9.23 3.15 3.64
N LEU A 491 8.16 3.95 3.63
CA LEU A 491 8.00 5.05 4.59
C LEU A 491 7.44 4.54 5.93
N LYS A 492 8.33 4.44 6.93
CA LYS A 492 8.00 4.02 8.31
C LYS A 492 8.96 4.68 9.32
N PRO A 493 8.58 4.77 10.61
CA PRO A 493 9.41 5.41 11.65
C PRO A 493 10.82 4.81 11.80
N ASP A 494 11.01 3.51 11.53
CA ASP A 494 12.33 2.86 11.56
C ASP A 494 13.30 3.40 10.48
N ASN A 495 12.77 3.88 9.35
CA ASN A 495 13.55 4.33 8.18
C ASN A 495 13.80 5.85 8.18
N VAL A 496 13.25 6.56 9.17
CA VAL A 496 13.52 7.99 9.39
C VAL A 496 14.54 8.10 10.52
N LEU A 497 15.74 8.57 10.19
CA LEU A 497 16.85 8.72 11.12
C LEU A 497 16.98 10.17 11.61
N LEU A 498 17.66 10.36 12.75
CA LEU A 498 17.88 11.68 13.34
C LEU A 498 19.37 11.99 13.55
N THR A 499 19.77 13.19 13.16
CA THR A 499 21.09 13.75 13.51
C THR A 499 21.17 14.07 15.00
N ALA A 500 22.37 14.45 15.49
CA ALA A 500 22.55 14.97 16.84
C ALA A 500 21.74 16.27 17.12
N THR A 501 21.28 16.96 16.08
CA THR A 501 20.50 18.21 16.13
C THR A 501 18.99 18.00 15.92
N GLU A 502 18.52 16.75 16.04
CA GLU A 502 17.15 16.32 15.73
C GLU A 502 16.69 16.77 14.33
N ASP A 503 17.58 16.72 13.33
CA ASP A 503 17.21 16.89 11.91
C ASP A 503 16.93 15.52 11.27
N VAL A 504 15.84 15.45 10.50
CA VAL A 504 15.42 14.24 9.79
C VAL A 504 16.38 13.91 8.66
N LYS A 505 16.77 12.64 8.60
CA LYS A 505 17.48 11.98 7.50
C LYS A 505 16.68 10.75 7.07
N LEU A 506 15.99 10.82 5.94
CA LEU A 506 15.28 9.68 5.37
C LEU A 506 16.29 8.65 4.81
N GLY A 507 16.10 7.37 5.13
CA GLY A 507 17.00 6.29 4.76
C GLY A 507 16.30 4.98 4.37
N ASP A 508 17.12 3.96 4.07
CA ASP A 508 16.77 2.66 3.49
C ASP A 508 16.08 2.70 2.12
N PHE A 509 16.90 2.87 1.07
CA PHE A 509 16.47 2.96 -0.33
C PHE A 509 16.46 1.61 -1.05
N GLY A 510 16.55 0.48 -0.34
CA GLY A 510 16.53 -0.87 -0.94
C GLY A 510 15.27 -1.20 -1.73
N LEU A 511 14.25 -0.35 -1.62
CA LEU A 511 12.94 -0.46 -2.26
C LEU A 511 12.57 0.77 -3.11
N ALA A 512 13.49 1.72 -3.28
CA ALA A 512 13.24 2.89 -4.11
C ALA A 512 13.37 2.59 -5.62
N ARG A 513 12.54 3.24 -6.45
CA ARG A 513 12.50 3.04 -7.92
C ARG A 513 12.21 4.34 -8.68
N GLU A 514 12.74 4.44 -9.90
CA GLU A 514 12.46 5.56 -10.81
C GLU A 514 11.06 5.46 -11.45
N TYR A 515 10.39 6.60 -11.62
CA TYR A 515 9.01 6.75 -12.08
C TYR A 515 8.86 6.51 -13.58
N ILE A 516 9.87 6.83 -14.39
CA ILE A 516 9.86 6.56 -15.84
C ILE A 516 9.91 5.04 -16.10
N ALA A 517 10.63 4.30 -15.26
CA ALA A 517 10.60 2.83 -15.24
C ALA A 517 9.27 2.26 -14.70
N LEU A 518 8.31 3.08 -14.27
CA LEU A 518 6.94 2.68 -13.91
C LEU A 518 5.94 3.07 -15.01
N THR A 519 6.13 4.20 -15.69
CA THR A 519 5.25 4.62 -16.80
C THR A 519 5.53 3.89 -18.11
N GLN A 520 6.77 3.48 -18.37
CA GLN A 520 7.10 2.61 -19.52
C GLN A 520 6.98 1.11 -19.22
N ILE A 521 6.83 0.72 -17.94
CA ILE A 521 6.69 -0.68 -17.49
C ILE A 521 5.39 -0.85 -16.71
N GLN A 522 4.27 -0.42 -17.31
CA GLN A 522 2.91 -0.75 -16.86
C GLN A 522 2.64 -2.25 -17.03
N GLY A 523 3.18 -3.09 -16.14
CA GLY A 523 2.97 -4.55 -16.20
C GLY A 523 3.94 -5.45 -15.43
N TYR A 524 5.17 -5.01 -15.11
CA TYR A 524 6.21 -5.94 -14.61
C TYR A 524 6.98 -5.50 -13.35
N ALA A 525 7.18 -4.21 -13.11
CA ALA A 525 8.03 -3.71 -12.01
C ALA A 525 7.31 -3.56 -10.66
N GLN A 526 6.03 -3.93 -10.59
CA GLN A 526 5.10 -3.49 -9.56
C GLN A 526 4.80 -4.67 -8.60
N ASN A 527 4.35 -5.82 -9.11
CA ASN A 527 4.14 -7.05 -8.34
C ASN A 527 5.33 -7.64 -7.55
N ILE A 528 6.58 -7.41 -7.98
CA ILE A 528 7.77 -7.92 -7.25
C ILE A 528 7.90 -7.20 -5.89
N PHE A 529 7.43 -5.95 -5.79
CA PHE A 529 7.41 -5.18 -4.55
C PHE A 529 6.39 -5.72 -3.56
N THR A 530 5.19 -5.96 -4.05
CA THR A 530 4.03 -6.52 -3.39
C THR A 530 4.40 -7.78 -2.58
N ALA A 531 4.98 -8.78 -3.26
CA ALA A 531 5.42 -10.02 -2.63
C ALA A 531 6.58 -9.83 -1.62
N TYR A 532 7.46 -8.85 -1.84
CA TYR A 532 8.56 -8.55 -0.91
C TYR A 532 8.05 -7.93 0.40
N TYR A 533 7.08 -7.02 0.30
CA TYR A 533 6.51 -6.34 1.46
C TYR A 533 5.65 -7.26 2.34
N MET A 534 4.89 -8.19 1.76
CA MET A 534 4.21 -9.25 2.52
C MET A 534 5.17 -10.20 3.24
N GLN A 535 6.42 -10.29 2.81
CA GLN A 535 7.48 -11.10 3.44
C GLN A 535 8.35 -10.29 4.42
N SER A 536 8.21 -8.96 4.44
CA SER A 536 8.89 -8.10 5.41
C SER A 536 8.31 -8.27 6.82
N GLU A 537 9.08 -7.89 7.84
CA GLU A 537 8.76 -8.14 9.25
C GLU A 537 7.36 -7.66 9.67
N LEU A 538 6.79 -8.34 10.67
CA LEU A 538 5.53 -8.00 11.36
C LEU A 538 5.55 -6.53 11.83
N GLY A 539 5.09 -5.62 10.97
CA GLY A 539 5.11 -4.17 11.24
C GLY A 539 4.94 -3.32 9.98
N THR A 540 5.59 -3.67 8.87
CA THR A 540 5.61 -2.79 7.67
C THR A 540 4.22 -2.55 7.08
N LYS A 541 3.30 -3.52 7.20
CA LYS A 541 1.91 -3.43 6.74
C LYS A 541 1.09 -2.28 7.36
N TYR A 542 1.51 -1.73 8.50
CA TYR A 542 0.80 -0.65 9.18
C TYR A 542 0.93 0.72 8.49
N TYR A 543 1.91 0.86 7.57
CA TYR A 543 2.25 2.12 6.90
C TYR A 543 1.79 2.18 5.43
N MET A 544 1.24 1.08 4.91
CA MET A 544 0.87 0.93 3.50
C MET A 544 -0.44 1.66 3.18
N ALA A 545 -0.51 2.17 1.95
CA ALA A 545 -1.69 2.82 1.41
C ALA A 545 -2.79 1.81 1.00
N PRO A 546 -4.07 2.21 0.90
CA PRO A 546 -5.16 1.35 0.41
C PRO A 546 -4.90 0.78 -0.99
N GLU A 547 -4.36 1.57 -1.92
CA GLU A 547 -3.87 1.15 -3.25
C GLU A 547 -2.48 0.48 -3.19
N VAL A 548 -2.12 -0.06 -2.04
CA VAL A 548 -1.14 -1.14 -1.93
C VAL A 548 -1.85 -2.47 -1.65
N PHE A 549 -3.17 -2.48 -1.38
CA PHE A 549 -4.02 -3.65 -1.08
C PHE A 549 -5.06 -4.17 -2.16
N SER A 550 -5.64 -3.41 -3.12
CA SER A 550 -6.61 -3.92 -4.15
C SER A 550 -6.06 -4.58 -5.45
N THR A 551 -5.75 -3.84 -6.55
CA THR A 551 -5.11 -4.28 -7.83
C THR A 551 -4.49 -3.19 -8.79
N HIS A 552 -4.04 -1.99 -8.35
CA HIS A 552 -3.75 -0.77 -9.18
C HIS A 552 -2.34 -0.09 -9.14
N GLY A 553 -1.50 -0.29 -8.12
CA GLY A 553 -0.04 -0.17 -8.20
C GLY A 553 0.64 1.08 -7.61
N TYR A 554 1.86 0.88 -7.12
CA TYR A 554 2.69 1.91 -6.45
C TYR A 554 2.97 3.15 -7.30
N SER A 555 2.31 4.26 -6.95
CA SER A 555 2.58 5.60 -7.44
C SER A 555 3.22 6.49 -6.36
N ALA A 556 3.62 7.71 -6.71
CA ALA A 556 4.03 8.73 -5.75
C ALA A 556 2.97 9.04 -4.67
N LYS A 557 1.69 8.71 -4.90
CA LYS A 557 0.59 8.90 -3.93
C LYS A 557 0.59 7.86 -2.79
N ALA A 558 1.24 6.71 -2.98
CA ALA A 558 1.43 5.73 -1.91
C ALA A 558 2.43 6.26 -0.86
N ASP A 559 3.51 6.90 -1.31
CA ASP A 559 4.43 7.65 -0.43
C ASP A 559 3.71 8.80 0.30
N VAL A 560 2.75 9.48 -0.34
CA VAL A 560 1.95 10.53 0.34
C VAL A 560 1.08 9.96 1.45
N PHE A 561 0.51 8.76 1.28
CA PHE A 561 -0.24 8.09 2.35
C PHE A 561 0.69 7.65 3.49
N GLY A 562 1.83 7.01 3.18
CA GLY A 562 2.84 6.64 4.18
C GLY A 562 3.37 7.85 4.96
N LEU A 563 3.59 8.98 4.26
CA LEU A 563 3.85 10.27 4.89
C LEU A 563 2.69 10.68 5.79
N GLY A 564 1.44 10.60 5.35
CA GLY A 564 0.25 10.84 6.18
C GLY A 564 0.22 10.01 7.48
N VAL A 565 0.62 8.73 7.43
CA VAL A 565 0.73 7.87 8.63
C VAL A 565 1.85 8.35 9.56
N LEU A 566 2.99 8.77 9.01
CA LEU A 566 4.07 9.39 9.79
C LEU A 566 3.63 10.70 10.44
N LEU A 567 2.95 11.59 9.71
CA LEU A 567 2.41 12.85 10.24
C LEU A 567 1.42 12.59 11.38
N TYR A 568 0.54 11.58 11.22
CA TYR A 568 -0.40 11.16 12.27
C TYR A 568 0.33 10.65 13.52
N ALA A 569 1.36 9.80 13.36
CA ALA A 569 2.19 9.33 14.47
C ALA A 569 2.91 10.49 15.21
N ILE A 570 3.33 11.53 14.47
CA ILE A 570 3.95 12.76 14.99
C ILE A 570 2.95 13.66 15.74
N LEU A 571 1.63 13.46 15.61
CA LEU A 571 0.64 14.11 16.48
C LEU A 571 0.22 13.20 17.63
N GLU A 572 -0.40 12.07 17.31
CA GLU A 572 -1.22 11.31 18.27
C GLU A 572 -0.42 10.33 19.14
N ARG A 573 0.83 10.00 18.76
CA ARG A 573 1.63 8.92 19.40
C ARG A 573 0.92 7.57 19.48
N ASP A 574 -0.09 7.39 18.62
CA ASP A 574 -0.87 6.17 18.53
C ASP A 574 0.00 5.00 18.05
N HIS A 575 -0.16 3.84 18.67
CA HIS A 575 0.69 2.68 18.44
C HIS A 575 -0.01 1.35 18.74
N VAL A 576 0.56 0.28 18.20
CA VAL A 576 0.29 -1.10 18.59
C VAL A 576 1.57 -1.76 19.08
N ILE A 577 1.45 -2.76 19.96
CA ILE A 577 2.58 -3.56 20.44
C ILE A 577 2.45 -4.96 19.83
N THR A 578 3.46 -5.39 19.08
CA THR A 578 3.48 -6.70 18.42
C THR A 578 4.88 -7.30 18.54
N GLY A 579 4.98 -8.54 19.03
CA GLY A 579 6.27 -9.20 19.27
C GLY A 579 7.17 -8.48 20.28
N GLY A 580 6.59 -7.70 21.21
CA GLY A 580 7.33 -6.89 22.19
C GLY A 580 7.89 -5.57 21.66
N LYS A 581 7.67 -5.22 20.39
CA LYS A 581 8.04 -3.93 19.79
C LYS A 581 6.80 -3.06 19.60
N ALA A 582 6.90 -1.77 19.93
CA ALA A 582 5.89 -0.78 19.61
C ALA A 582 6.04 -0.30 18.15
N TYR A 583 4.93 -0.13 17.46
CA TYR A 583 4.84 0.41 16.10
C TYR A 583 3.93 1.64 16.13
N TYR A 584 4.50 2.83 15.97
CA TYR A 584 3.76 4.09 15.95
C TYR A 584 3.18 4.38 14.56
N GLY A 585 1.92 4.82 14.47
CA GLY A 585 1.19 4.89 13.20
C GLY A 585 -0.30 5.20 13.37
N ALA A 586 -1.09 4.88 12.35
CA ALA A 586 -2.53 5.14 12.29
C ALA A 586 -3.33 3.83 12.37
N PHE A 587 -4.09 3.62 13.44
CA PHE A 587 -4.72 2.32 13.72
C PHE A 587 -6.22 2.39 14.01
N VAL A 588 -6.97 1.39 13.52
CA VAL A 588 -8.42 1.26 13.69
C VAL A 588 -8.72 0.04 14.58
N ALA A 589 -9.61 0.23 15.56
CA ALA A 589 -10.18 -0.86 16.34
C ALA A 589 -11.44 -1.38 15.63
N ILE A 590 -11.61 -2.71 15.57
CA ILE A 590 -12.75 -3.37 14.92
C ILE A 590 -13.54 -4.12 16.01
N PRO A 591 -14.88 -4.00 16.05
CA PRO A 591 -15.70 -4.82 16.93
C PRO A 591 -15.39 -6.31 16.75
N ASN A 592 -15.19 -7.03 17.86
CA ASN A 592 -14.89 -8.47 17.91
C ASN A 592 -13.50 -8.92 17.42
N LEU A 593 -12.56 -8.01 17.15
CA LEU A 593 -11.14 -8.36 16.97
C LEU A 593 -10.30 -7.88 18.16
N PRO A 594 -9.39 -8.72 18.70
CA PRO A 594 -8.56 -8.35 19.85
C PRO A 594 -7.40 -7.40 19.50
N GLU A 595 -7.00 -7.35 18.22
CA GLU A 595 -5.92 -6.49 17.73
C GLU A 595 -6.45 -5.34 16.88
N ARG A 596 -5.86 -4.14 17.05
CA ARG A 596 -6.07 -2.99 16.16
C ARG A 596 -5.27 -3.19 14.88
N ILE A 597 -5.85 -2.81 13.74
CA ILE A 597 -5.21 -2.92 12.42
C ILE A 597 -4.76 -1.56 11.89
N GLY A 598 -3.84 -1.55 10.92
CA GLY A 598 -3.42 -0.31 10.25
C GLY A 598 -4.53 0.29 9.39
N LEU A 599 -4.61 1.63 9.36
CA LEU A 599 -5.68 2.37 8.67
C LEU A 599 -5.81 2.02 7.18
N GLY A 600 -4.70 1.88 6.44
CA GLY A 600 -4.74 1.56 5.01
C GLY A 600 -5.44 0.23 4.71
N PHE A 601 -5.19 -0.80 5.54
CA PHE A 601 -5.85 -2.09 5.44
C PHE A 601 -7.33 -2.01 5.84
N ALA A 602 -7.68 -1.18 6.83
CA ALA A 602 -9.06 -0.96 7.27
C ALA A 602 -9.92 -0.25 6.20
N LEU A 603 -9.32 0.76 5.55
CA LEU A 603 -9.94 1.50 4.45
C LEU A 603 -10.22 0.59 3.25
N GLU A 604 -9.29 -0.30 2.89
CA GLU A 604 -9.51 -1.24 1.78
C GLU A 604 -10.51 -2.35 2.13
N THR A 605 -10.29 -3.06 3.24
CA THR A 605 -10.98 -4.36 3.47
C THR A 605 -12.29 -4.27 4.25
N ILE A 606 -12.59 -3.11 4.87
CA ILE A 606 -13.74 -2.96 5.77
C ILE A 606 -14.63 -1.79 5.35
N ASN A 607 -14.07 -0.58 5.29
CA ASN A 607 -14.84 0.61 4.92
C ASN A 607 -13.94 1.74 4.40
N ARG A 608 -13.98 1.97 3.08
CA ARG A 608 -13.30 3.07 2.38
C ARG A 608 -13.66 4.48 2.84
N PHE A 609 -14.72 4.61 3.64
CA PHE A 609 -15.17 5.87 4.24
C PHE A 609 -14.76 6.00 5.73
N PHE A 610 -13.84 5.19 6.24
CA PHE A 610 -13.33 5.36 7.60
C PHE A 610 -12.65 6.73 7.78
N ILE A 611 -13.03 7.41 8.85
CA ILE A 611 -12.49 8.71 9.26
C ILE A 611 -11.73 8.49 10.57
N ILE A 612 -10.40 8.68 10.55
CA ILE A 612 -9.58 8.49 11.77
C ILE A 612 -9.87 9.57 12.83
N GLY A 613 -9.82 9.21 14.11
CA GLY A 613 -9.96 10.18 15.21
C GLY A 613 -8.68 11.02 15.40
N PHE A 614 -8.78 12.10 16.15
CA PHE A 614 -7.64 12.81 16.76
C PHE A 614 -8.02 13.10 18.22
N SER A 615 -7.06 13.03 19.14
CA SER A 615 -7.31 13.21 20.59
C SER A 615 -7.42 14.68 20.99
N SER A 616 -6.86 15.60 20.21
CA SER A 616 -6.94 17.05 20.46
C SER A 616 -7.97 17.73 19.56
N SER A 617 -8.81 18.57 20.17
CA SER A 617 -9.84 19.38 19.51
C SER A 617 -9.43 20.84 19.24
N SER A 618 -8.19 21.26 19.54
CA SER A 618 -7.81 22.67 19.41
C SER A 618 -7.60 23.11 17.95
N ASP A 619 -8.04 24.32 17.59
CA ASP A 619 -7.99 24.87 16.23
C ASP A 619 -6.60 24.89 15.59
N TYR A 620 -5.53 25.01 16.39
CA TYR A 620 -4.14 24.87 15.92
C TYR A 620 -3.90 23.57 15.15
N PHE A 621 -4.56 22.48 15.58
CA PHE A 621 -4.48 21.20 14.90
C PHE A 621 -5.50 21.07 13.77
N GLY A 622 -6.59 21.83 13.72
CA GLY A 622 -7.68 21.64 12.74
C GLY A 622 -7.21 21.59 11.28
N SER A 623 -6.41 22.58 10.84
CA SER A 623 -5.85 22.58 9.48
C SER A 623 -4.81 21.47 9.24
N LEU A 624 -4.05 21.10 10.27
CA LEU A 624 -3.06 20.02 10.19
C LEU A 624 -3.73 18.64 10.14
N GLN A 625 -4.80 18.45 10.91
CA GLN A 625 -5.69 17.30 10.86
C GLN A 625 -6.36 17.20 9.50
N MET A 626 -6.85 18.30 8.93
CA MET A 626 -7.37 18.32 7.55
C MET A 626 -6.32 17.89 6.52
N LEU A 627 -5.09 18.39 6.61
CA LEU A 627 -4.00 17.98 5.72
C LEU A 627 -3.66 16.49 5.87
N ILE A 628 -3.61 15.98 7.10
CA ILE A 628 -3.37 14.56 7.39
C ILE A 628 -4.52 13.70 6.86
N ARG A 629 -5.79 14.12 7.01
CA ARG A 629 -6.97 13.47 6.43
C ARG A 629 -6.92 13.44 4.90
N GLN A 630 -6.48 14.52 4.27
CA GLN A 630 -6.29 14.57 2.82
C GLN A 630 -5.15 13.64 2.35
N ALA A 631 -4.03 13.57 3.08
CA ALA A 631 -2.94 12.64 2.80
C ALA A 631 -3.35 11.16 3.00
N LEU A 632 -4.23 10.89 3.98
CA LEU A 632 -4.77 9.57 4.31
C LEU A 632 -6.08 9.23 3.55
N ASN A 633 -6.43 9.97 2.48
CA ASN A 633 -7.64 9.69 1.69
C ASN A 633 -7.56 8.30 1.04
N TYR A 634 -8.68 7.58 0.97
CA TYR A 634 -8.76 6.30 0.25
C TYR A 634 -8.29 6.43 -1.20
N ASP A 635 -8.86 7.38 -1.94
CA ASP A 635 -8.57 7.59 -3.36
C ASP A 635 -7.22 8.32 -3.54
N PRO A 636 -6.24 7.71 -4.24
CA PRO A 636 -4.92 8.33 -4.48
C PRO A 636 -4.98 9.65 -5.26
N HIS A 637 -6.00 9.86 -6.10
CA HIS A 637 -6.17 11.09 -6.87
C HIS A 637 -6.59 12.27 -5.97
N ASN A 638 -7.37 12.00 -4.92
CA ASN A 638 -7.84 13.01 -3.96
C ASN A 638 -6.79 13.38 -2.90
N ARG A 639 -5.69 12.62 -2.79
CA ARG A 639 -4.55 13.00 -1.95
C ARG A 639 -3.81 14.20 -2.57
N PRO A 640 -3.17 15.07 -1.77
CA PRO A 640 -2.20 16.04 -2.28
C PRO A 640 -0.98 15.34 -2.93
N THR A 641 -0.11 16.10 -3.60
CA THR A 641 1.26 15.67 -3.90
C THR A 641 2.17 15.90 -2.69
N ALA A 642 3.32 15.23 -2.59
CA ALA A 642 4.27 15.51 -1.50
C ALA A 642 4.73 16.98 -1.47
N GLN A 643 4.87 17.60 -2.65
CA GLN A 643 5.13 19.04 -2.78
C GLN A 643 3.99 19.90 -2.19
N GLN A 644 2.73 19.55 -2.46
CA GLN A 644 1.58 20.21 -1.84
C GLN A 644 1.49 19.94 -0.33
N VAL A 645 1.85 18.74 0.16
CA VAL A 645 1.95 18.50 1.62
C VAL A 645 3.02 19.38 2.24
N TYR A 646 4.21 19.48 1.63
CA TYR A 646 5.28 20.36 2.09
C TYR A 646 4.85 21.83 2.08
N GLN A 647 4.27 22.31 0.98
CA GLN A 647 3.72 23.66 0.86
C GLN A 647 2.62 23.93 1.89
N SER A 648 1.71 22.98 2.11
CA SER A 648 0.66 23.09 3.12
C SER A 648 1.22 23.04 4.54
N LEU A 649 2.30 22.30 4.84
CA LEU A 649 2.97 22.34 6.15
C LEU A 649 3.71 23.67 6.37
N VAL A 650 4.29 24.25 5.33
CA VAL A 650 4.84 25.61 5.34
C VAL A 650 3.71 26.66 5.44
N ALA A 651 2.53 26.39 4.87
CA ALA A 651 1.34 27.24 5.01
C ALA A 651 0.66 27.10 6.39
N ILE A 652 0.69 25.91 7.00
CA ILE A 652 0.22 25.60 8.36
C ILE A 652 1.14 26.24 9.39
N GLU A 653 2.44 26.25 9.12
CA GLU A 653 3.33 27.16 9.82
C GLU A 653 2.80 28.59 9.66
N GLN A 654 2.54 29.06 8.44
CA GLN A 654 2.03 30.41 8.09
C GLN A 654 0.57 30.78 8.47
N LEU A 655 -0.17 29.95 9.23
CA LEU A 655 -1.65 29.99 9.26
C LEU A 655 -2.34 31.23 9.87
N TYR A 656 -3.68 31.13 9.88
CA TYR A 656 -4.64 32.04 10.49
C TYR A 656 -5.30 31.36 11.71
N ALA A 657 -5.59 32.11 12.78
CA ALA A 657 -6.30 31.65 13.97
C ALA A 657 -7.80 31.93 13.86
N LEU A 658 -8.64 30.95 14.17
CA LEU A 658 -10.09 31.13 14.30
C LEU A 658 -10.43 31.34 15.78
N LYS A 659 -11.16 32.41 16.10
CA LYS A 659 -11.72 32.69 17.42
C LYS A 659 -13.23 32.41 17.34
N ASP A 660 -13.72 31.46 18.13
CA ASP A 660 -15.15 31.20 18.29
C ASP A 660 -15.66 31.91 19.56
N VAL A 661 -16.71 32.73 19.40
CA VAL A 661 -17.33 33.50 20.47
C VAL A 661 -18.79 33.07 20.62
N LEU A 662 -19.04 32.20 21.59
CA LEU A 662 -20.38 31.83 22.05
C LEU A 662 -21.09 33.05 22.66
N CYS A 663 -22.17 33.48 22.01
CA CYS A 663 -22.94 34.66 22.37
C CYS A 663 -24.22 34.27 23.13
N LEU A 664 -24.15 34.30 24.47
CA LEU A 664 -25.27 33.99 25.37
C LEU A 664 -26.23 35.18 25.56
N ASN A 665 -25.80 36.40 25.20
CA ASN A 665 -26.61 37.61 25.29
C ASN A 665 -26.24 38.65 24.21
N ALA A 666 -27.08 39.68 24.07
CA ALA A 666 -26.91 40.72 23.06
C ALA A 666 -25.63 41.57 23.21
N SER A 667 -25.07 41.72 24.42
CA SER A 667 -23.80 42.45 24.61
C SER A 667 -22.66 41.68 23.95
N GLN A 668 -22.56 40.38 24.17
CA GLN A 668 -21.52 39.53 23.59
C GLN A 668 -21.55 39.52 22.06
N VAL A 669 -22.75 39.52 21.46
CA VAL A 669 -22.91 39.70 20.00
C VAL A 669 -22.33 41.04 19.54
N LEU A 670 -22.66 42.13 20.25
CA LEU A 670 -22.16 43.47 19.91
C LEU A 670 -20.66 43.62 20.12
N ASP A 671 -20.08 42.99 21.14
CA ASP A 671 -18.64 43.02 21.40
C ASP A 671 -17.86 42.21 20.34
N ALA A 672 -18.34 41.04 19.93
CA ALA A 672 -17.75 40.26 18.84
C ALA A 672 -17.84 40.97 17.46
N ILE A 673 -18.98 41.62 17.17
CA ILE A 673 -19.12 42.45 15.96
C ILE A 673 -18.18 43.65 16.02
N ARG A 674 -18.04 44.32 17.18
CA ARG A 674 -17.14 45.46 17.35
C ARG A 674 -15.67 45.08 17.19
N GLU A 675 -15.25 43.94 17.73
CA GLU A 675 -13.90 43.39 17.50
C GLU A 675 -13.64 43.20 16.00
N ALA A 676 -14.55 42.52 15.29
CA ALA A 676 -14.40 42.26 13.87
C ALA A 676 -14.38 43.55 13.02
N VAL A 677 -15.26 44.51 13.31
CA VAL A 677 -15.31 45.80 12.59
C VAL A 677 -14.06 46.64 12.85
N THR A 678 -13.63 46.76 14.12
CA THR A 678 -12.43 47.52 14.51
C THR A 678 -11.21 46.95 13.80
N LEU A 679 -11.02 45.62 13.85
CA LEU A 679 -9.90 44.94 13.20
C LEU A 679 -9.92 45.06 11.66
N CYS A 680 -11.08 45.23 11.03
CA CYS A 680 -11.18 45.48 9.59
C CYS A 680 -10.77 46.92 9.19
N GLN A 681 -10.83 47.88 10.12
CA GLN A 681 -10.52 49.29 9.87
C GLN A 681 -9.07 49.66 10.17
N ILE A 682 -8.35 48.86 10.97
CA ILE A 682 -6.97 49.12 11.38
C ILE A 682 -5.97 48.16 10.73
N SER A 683 -4.76 48.64 10.42
CA SER A 683 -3.69 47.80 9.86
C SER A 683 -2.32 48.26 10.34
N HIS A 684 -1.62 47.41 11.10
CA HIS A 684 -0.31 47.72 11.67
C HIS A 684 0.56 46.47 11.79
N GLU A 685 1.90 46.60 11.74
CA GLU A 685 2.79 45.45 11.89
C GLU A 685 2.60 44.77 13.25
N ASN A 686 2.37 45.54 14.32
CA ASN A 686 2.27 45.03 15.68
C ASN A 686 0.83 44.86 16.22
N ILE A 687 -0.18 44.86 15.34
CA ILE A 687 -1.58 44.53 15.65
C ILE A 687 -1.96 43.25 14.90
N ILE A 688 -2.83 42.41 15.48
CA ILE A 688 -3.34 41.20 14.85
C ILE A 688 -4.24 41.55 13.64
N ALA A 689 -3.94 40.99 12.46
CA ALA A 689 -4.72 41.22 11.26
C ALA A 689 -5.90 40.25 11.14
N ILE A 690 -7.11 40.77 10.96
CA ILE A 690 -8.28 39.98 10.57
C ILE A 690 -8.20 39.54 9.09
N LYS A 691 -8.90 38.44 8.77
CA LYS A 691 -9.07 37.87 7.41
C LYS A 691 -10.52 37.55 7.06
N GLY A 692 -11.39 37.44 8.05
CA GLY A 692 -12.83 37.28 7.85
C GLY A 692 -13.56 37.18 9.17
N ALA A 693 -14.88 37.31 9.13
CA ALA A 693 -15.77 36.97 10.23
C ALA A 693 -17.05 36.37 9.68
N ASP A 694 -17.66 35.44 10.42
CA ASP A 694 -18.89 34.74 10.06
C ASP A 694 -19.70 34.41 11.33
N ARG A 695 -20.87 33.79 11.20
CA ARG A 695 -21.68 33.33 12.33
C ARG A 695 -22.40 32.03 12.02
N PHE A 696 -22.61 31.21 13.04
CA PHE A 696 -23.48 30.04 12.96
C PHE A 696 -24.35 29.91 14.21
N VAL A 697 -25.38 29.06 14.13
CA VAL A 697 -26.20 28.68 15.28
C VAL A 697 -26.00 27.19 15.51
N ASP A 698 -25.73 26.80 16.75
CA ASP A 698 -25.49 25.40 17.10
C ASP A 698 -26.78 24.58 17.21
N ASN A 699 -26.65 23.26 17.42
CA ASN A 699 -27.80 22.35 17.58
C ASN A 699 -28.61 22.59 18.88
N GLN A 700 -28.12 23.43 19.79
CA GLN A 700 -28.79 23.86 21.02
C GLN A 700 -29.44 25.26 20.86
N ASN A 701 -29.40 25.82 19.64
CA ASN A 701 -29.89 27.14 19.27
C ASN A 701 -29.12 28.32 19.91
N ASN A 702 -27.85 28.11 20.28
CA ASN A 702 -26.92 29.16 20.68
C ASN A 702 -26.28 29.84 19.46
N LEU A 703 -26.09 31.15 19.51
CA LEU A 703 -25.41 31.91 18.45
C LEU A 703 -23.89 31.94 18.70
N HIS A 704 -23.12 31.61 17.66
CA HIS A 704 -21.66 31.69 17.64
C HIS A 704 -21.20 32.74 16.62
N MET A 705 -20.25 33.58 17.02
CA MET A 705 -19.55 34.52 16.15
C MET A 705 -18.12 34.04 15.91
N LEU A 706 -17.77 33.79 14.66
CA LEU A 706 -16.45 33.32 14.23
C LEU A 706 -15.61 34.49 13.71
N ILE A 707 -14.39 34.65 14.21
CA ILE A 707 -13.45 35.71 13.77
C ILE A 707 -12.12 35.05 13.34
N LEU A 708 -11.75 35.18 12.07
CA LEU A 708 -10.53 34.63 11.50
C LEU A 708 -9.44 35.70 11.45
N THR A 709 -8.30 35.45 12.10
CA THR A 709 -7.18 36.39 12.32
C THR A 709 -5.82 35.75 11.97
N GLU A 710 -4.69 36.46 12.00
CA GLU A 710 -3.36 35.84 11.81
C GLU A 710 -2.91 34.97 12.99
N TYR A 711 -2.33 33.78 12.72
CA TYR A 711 -1.90 32.87 13.78
C TYR A 711 -0.55 33.30 14.37
N CYS A 712 -0.60 33.69 15.64
CA CYS A 712 0.57 34.09 16.43
C CYS A 712 1.21 32.87 17.12
N ALA A 713 2.02 32.13 16.36
CA ALA A 713 2.61 30.85 16.79
C ALA A 713 3.61 30.90 17.98
N GLY A 714 3.90 32.09 18.51
CA GLY A 714 4.69 32.29 19.73
C GLY A 714 3.86 32.25 21.02
N GLY A 715 2.53 32.11 20.92
CA GLY A 715 1.63 32.16 22.07
C GLY A 715 1.38 33.59 22.57
N ASN A 716 0.76 33.71 23.75
CA ASN A 716 0.66 34.97 24.47
C ASN A 716 1.95 35.28 25.26
N LEU A 717 2.14 36.54 25.61
CA LEU A 717 3.33 37.01 26.31
C LEU A 717 3.34 36.52 27.77
N ASN A 718 2.19 36.32 28.42
CA ASN A 718 2.13 35.80 29.80
C ASN A 718 2.84 34.44 29.93
N GLU A 719 2.50 33.49 29.06
CA GLU A 719 3.15 32.17 28.98
C GLU A 719 4.64 32.28 28.63
N ARG A 720 5.02 33.27 27.81
CA ARG A 720 6.43 33.49 27.46
C ARG A 720 7.22 34.04 28.65
N LEU A 721 6.66 34.91 29.47
CA LEU A 721 7.34 35.52 30.63
C LEU A 721 7.64 34.52 31.75
N ALA A 722 6.95 33.38 31.79
CA ALA A 722 7.31 32.24 32.64
C ALA A 722 8.70 31.61 32.34
N ARG A 723 9.44 32.12 31.35
CA ARG A 723 10.80 31.67 30.98
C ARG A 723 11.74 32.86 30.84
N PRO A 724 13.03 32.75 31.23
CA PRO A 724 14.00 33.83 31.04
C PRO A 724 14.08 34.35 29.59
N SER A 725 14.36 35.65 29.46
CA SER A 725 14.61 36.35 28.21
C SER A 725 15.79 37.31 28.39
N SER A 726 16.48 37.63 27.29
CA SER A 726 17.53 38.64 27.30
C SER A 726 16.92 40.04 27.23
N GLU A 727 17.55 41.02 27.87
CA GLU A 727 17.20 42.46 27.81
C GLU A 727 16.86 42.95 26.39
N ARG A 728 17.65 42.55 25.38
CA ARG A 728 17.40 42.90 23.96
C ARG A 728 16.04 42.43 23.42
N ILE A 729 15.52 41.32 23.92
CA ILE A 729 14.22 40.76 23.55
C ILE A 729 13.11 41.47 24.33
N ASN A 730 13.32 41.74 25.61
CA ASN A 730 12.40 42.52 26.45
C ASN A 730 12.17 43.92 25.85
N TRP A 731 13.24 44.64 25.52
CA TRP A 731 13.17 45.94 24.86
C TRP A 731 12.41 45.89 23.53
N LYS A 732 12.62 44.84 22.73
CA LYS A 732 11.91 44.62 21.47
C LYS A 732 10.40 44.47 21.71
N TRP A 733 9.98 43.69 22.70
CA TRP A 733 8.57 43.53 23.03
C TRP A 733 7.94 44.83 23.54
N MET A 734 8.60 45.52 24.48
CA MET A 734 8.12 46.81 25.01
C MET A 734 7.96 47.85 23.88
N SER A 735 8.99 48.02 23.04
CA SER A 735 8.97 48.96 21.92
C SER A 735 7.87 48.66 20.91
N GLN A 736 7.61 47.39 20.60
CA GLN A 736 6.58 47.00 19.62
C GLN A 736 5.16 47.09 20.19
N ALA A 737 4.98 46.86 21.50
CA ALA A 737 3.71 47.10 22.18
C ALA A 737 3.40 48.60 22.24
N ALA A 738 4.38 49.45 22.57
CA ALA A 738 4.21 50.91 22.53
C ALA A 738 3.80 51.42 21.14
N ASP A 739 4.45 50.95 20.07
CA ASP A 739 4.16 51.39 18.71
C ASP A 739 2.75 50.96 18.25
N ALA A 740 2.30 49.75 18.62
CA ALA A 740 0.92 49.30 18.41
C ALA A 740 -0.10 50.20 19.12
N VAL A 741 0.10 50.51 20.40
CA VAL A 741 -0.80 51.38 21.18
C VAL A 741 -0.80 52.80 20.64
N ALA A 742 0.37 53.35 20.29
CA ALA A 742 0.50 54.65 19.65
C ALA A 742 -0.15 54.70 18.25
N TYR A 743 -0.18 53.59 17.50
CA TYR A 743 -0.97 53.49 16.28
C TYR A 743 -2.48 53.53 16.58
N LEU A 744 -2.97 52.77 17.57
CA LEU A 744 -4.39 52.76 17.94
C LEU A 744 -4.90 54.15 18.33
N HIS A 745 -4.18 54.82 19.23
CA HIS A 745 -4.55 56.17 19.70
C HIS A 745 -4.54 57.22 18.59
N ARG A 746 -3.65 57.08 17.58
CA ARG A 746 -3.65 57.93 16.38
C ARG A 746 -4.83 57.70 15.44
N ASN A 747 -5.51 56.56 15.56
CA ASN A 747 -6.71 56.21 14.79
C ASN A 747 -7.98 56.32 15.66
N ASP A 748 -7.95 57.12 16.73
CA ASP A 748 -9.09 57.33 17.64
C ASP A 748 -9.62 56.03 18.30
N VAL A 749 -8.80 54.97 18.48
CA VAL A 749 -9.19 53.70 19.13
C VAL A 749 -8.50 53.53 20.50
N VAL A 750 -9.28 53.21 21.54
CA VAL A 750 -8.78 52.82 22.88
C VAL A 750 -9.01 51.32 23.10
N HIS A 751 -8.00 50.59 23.58
CA HIS A 751 -8.02 49.12 23.67
C HIS A 751 -8.70 48.58 24.94
N ARG A 752 -8.46 49.22 26.10
CA ARG A 752 -9.11 48.95 27.40
C ARG A 752 -8.82 47.61 28.09
N ASP A 753 -7.96 46.75 27.54
CA ASP A 753 -7.60 45.46 28.16
C ASP A 753 -6.17 45.04 27.77
N LEU A 754 -5.23 45.97 27.93
CA LEU A 754 -3.81 45.71 27.66
C LEU A 754 -3.20 44.90 28.82
N LYS A 755 -2.87 43.65 28.53
CA LYS A 755 -2.29 42.68 29.47
C LYS A 755 -1.45 41.63 28.72
N PRO A 756 -0.51 40.92 29.39
CA PRO A 756 0.37 39.95 28.73
C PRO A 756 -0.36 38.82 28.01
N GLU A 757 -1.58 38.46 28.42
CA GLU A 757 -2.42 37.45 27.75
C GLU A 757 -2.92 37.93 26.37
N ASN A 758 -3.15 39.23 26.22
CA ASN A 758 -3.67 39.85 24.98
C ASN A 758 -2.55 40.33 24.04
N VAL A 759 -1.29 40.17 24.46
CA VAL A 759 -0.10 40.45 23.65
C VAL A 759 0.43 39.14 23.10
N LEU A 760 0.15 38.87 21.83
CA LEU A 760 0.59 37.65 21.16
C LEU A 760 1.97 37.83 20.52
N LEU A 761 2.67 36.73 20.28
CA LEU A 761 3.96 36.71 19.61
C LEU A 761 3.86 35.98 18.26
N ASN A 762 4.29 36.62 17.17
CA ASN A 762 4.40 35.94 15.87
C ASN A 762 5.66 35.05 15.80
N ARG A 763 5.85 34.30 14.70
CA ARG A 763 7.00 33.39 14.52
C ARG A 763 8.40 34.03 14.63
N ARG A 764 8.52 35.35 14.45
CA ARG A 764 9.78 36.08 14.61
C ARG A 764 9.97 36.61 16.05
N GLY A 765 9.06 36.25 16.96
CA GLY A 765 8.97 36.82 18.30
C GLY A 765 8.71 38.33 18.25
N ASN A 766 7.99 38.83 17.23
CA ASN A 766 7.48 40.20 17.23
C ASN A 766 6.12 40.22 17.92
N VAL A 767 5.81 41.32 18.61
CA VAL A 767 4.50 41.54 19.25
C VAL A 767 3.40 41.71 18.20
N LYS A 768 2.22 41.14 18.53
CA LYS A 768 0.93 41.26 17.86
C LYS A 768 -0.14 41.47 18.92
N LEU A 769 -0.59 42.71 19.09
CA LEU A 769 -1.65 43.07 20.02
C LEU A 769 -3.01 42.54 19.54
N ALA A 770 -3.81 41.96 20.43
CA ALA A 770 -5.02 41.20 20.12
C ALA A 770 -6.12 41.37 21.20
N ASP A 771 -7.30 40.78 20.94
CA ASP A 771 -8.51 40.83 21.76
C ASP A 771 -9.16 42.23 21.88
N PHE A 772 -9.81 42.65 20.80
CA PHE A 772 -10.41 43.99 20.66
C PHE A 772 -11.90 44.05 21.08
N GLY A 773 -12.46 43.01 21.72
CA GLY A 773 -13.88 42.97 22.10
C GLY A 773 -14.33 44.14 22.98
N LEU A 774 -13.44 44.65 23.83
CA LEU A 774 -13.72 45.78 24.72
C LEU A 774 -13.40 47.15 24.09
N ALA A 775 -12.70 47.19 22.95
CA ALA A 775 -12.22 48.43 22.33
C ALA A 775 -13.35 49.39 21.91
N ARG A 776 -13.06 50.69 21.89
CA ARG A 776 -14.03 51.76 21.55
C ARG A 776 -13.38 52.89 20.75
N GLU A 777 -14.14 53.48 19.84
CA GLU A 777 -13.79 54.73 19.17
C GLU A 777 -13.92 55.96 20.11
N TYR A 778 -13.01 56.91 19.98
CA TYR A 778 -12.85 58.11 20.80
C TYR A 778 -13.84 59.24 20.45
N ILE A 779 -14.70 59.07 19.44
CA ILE A 779 -15.62 60.12 18.93
C ILE A 779 -16.60 60.65 20.00
N ALA A 780 -16.72 59.92 21.12
CA ALA A 780 -17.23 60.39 22.41
C ALA A 780 -16.63 61.70 22.96
N LEU A 781 -15.57 62.30 22.39
CA LEU A 781 -14.88 63.48 22.94
C LEU A 781 -14.58 64.62 21.94
N ARG A 782 -15.22 64.67 20.76
CA ARG A 782 -15.10 65.86 19.91
C ARG A 782 -15.81 67.06 20.53
N ARG A 783 -15.11 68.21 20.63
CA ARG A 783 -15.71 69.52 20.92
C ARG A 783 -16.83 69.78 19.91
N VAL A 784 -18.05 69.99 20.41
CA VAL A 784 -19.16 70.49 19.60
C VAL A 784 -19.38 71.95 19.97
N ASP A 785 -19.06 72.85 19.04
CA ASP A 785 -19.43 74.26 19.16
C ASP A 785 -20.93 74.39 18.83
N ALA A 786 -21.75 74.33 19.87
CA ALA A 786 -23.20 74.48 19.76
C ALA A 786 -23.54 75.98 19.78
N ARG A 787 -24.44 76.43 18.89
CA ARG A 787 -24.87 77.83 18.86
C ARG A 787 -26.14 78.00 19.68
N ARG A 788 -26.13 78.91 20.65
CA ARG A 788 -27.31 79.28 21.44
C ARG A 788 -28.34 80.01 20.57
N ASN A 789 -29.60 80.03 21.03
CA ASN A 789 -30.69 80.75 20.37
C ASN A 789 -30.46 82.28 20.28
N ASP A 790 -29.54 82.83 21.08
CA ASP A 790 -29.09 84.23 21.01
C ASP A 790 -27.97 84.47 19.98
N GLY A 791 -27.52 83.42 19.28
CA GLY A 791 -26.46 83.47 18.27
C GLY A 791 -25.02 83.32 18.81
N SER A 792 -24.83 83.23 20.13
CA SER A 792 -23.51 83.02 20.76
C SER A 792 -23.05 81.57 20.69
N TRP A 793 -21.73 81.36 20.69
CA TRP A 793 -21.11 80.02 20.69
C TRP A 793 -21.01 79.47 22.11
N MET A 794 -21.41 78.21 22.30
CA MET A 794 -21.33 77.48 23.55
C MET A 794 -20.49 76.21 23.34
N GLN A 795 -19.39 76.10 24.08
CA GLN A 795 -18.57 74.90 24.10
C GLN A 795 -19.30 73.80 24.86
N MET A 796 -19.71 72.74 24.17
CA MET A 796 -20.20 71.52 24.80
C MET A 796 -19.12 70.44 24.80
N PHE A 797 -18.73 70.02 26.00
CA PHE A 797 -18.09 68.74 26.24
C PHE A 797 -19.19 67.69 26.33
N VAL A 798 -19.45 66.97 25.25
CA VAL A 798 -20.35 65.81 25.28
C VAL A 798 -19.55 64.64 25.86
N GLN A 799 -19.41 64.57 27.18
CA GLN A 799 -18.76 63.44 27.83
C GLN A 799 -19.70 62.23 27.81
N TYR A 800 -19.58 61.38 26.78
CA TYR A 800 -20.17 60.04 26.85
C TYR A 800 -19.38 59.22 27.88
N TYR A 801 -19.96 59.09 29.08
CA TYR A 801 -19.49 58.15 30.09
C TYR A 801 -19.40 56.76 29.46
N MET A 802 -18.22 56.16 29.52
CA MET A 802 -18.02 54.79 29.11
C MET A 802 -18.09 53.88 30.34
N ASP A 803 -18.69 52.68 30.20
CA ASP A 803 -19.01 51.79 31.32
C ASP A 803 -17.80 51.53 32.25
N SER A 804 -18.02 51.67 33.57
CA SER A 804 -17.00 51.66 34.62
C SER A 804 -16.39 50.29 34.92
N ASP A 805 -17.06 49.21 34.54
CA ASP A 805 -16.83 47.87 35.09
C ASP A 805 -16.17 46.92 34.07
N VAL A 806 -15.25 47.45 33.25
CA VAL A 806 -14.77 46.78 32.03
C VAL A 806 -13.25 46.77 31.92
N GLY A 807 -12.68 45.57 31.80
CA GLY A 807 -11.24 45.30 31.66
C GLY A 807 -10.70 44.44 32.82
N SER A 808 -9.49 43.92 32.68
CA SER A 808 -8.91 42.99 33.66
C SER A 808 -8.43 43.73 34.92
N PRO A 809 -9.00 43.50 36.13
CA PRO A 809 -8.86 44.41 37.27
C PRO A 809 -7.44 44.74 37.72
N TYR A 810 -6.51 43.77 37.61
CA TYR A 810 -5.10 43.95 37.98
C TYR A 810 -4.29 44.82 37.01
N TRP A 811 -4.85 45.13 35.83
CA TRP A 811 -4.23 45.91 34.76
C TRP A 811 -4.88 47.27 34.56
N LEU A 812 -5.93 47.61 35.32
CA LEU A 812 -6.68 48.86 35.19
C LEU A 812 -5.99 50.05 35.86
N ALA A 813 -6.14 51.22 35.24
CA ALA A 813 -5.75 52.50 35.83
C ALA A 813 -6.73 52.93 36.94
N PRO A 814 -6.29 53.71 37.96
CA PRO A 814 -7.15 54.15 39.06
C PRO A 814 -8.42 54.89 38.60
N GLU A 815 -8.34 55.68 37.52
CA GLU A 815 -9.45 56.42 36.93
C GLU A 815 -10.52 55.54 36.24
N CYS A 816 -10.20 54.28 35.91
CA CYS A 816 -11.18 53.36 35.34
C CYS A 816 -12.30 53.05 36.34
N PHE A 817 -11.93 52.86 37.61
CA PHE A 817 -12.87 52.61 38.72
C PHE A 817 -13.76 53.81 39.07
N THR A 818 -13.47 55.00 38.53
CA THR A 818 -14.28 56.21 38.72
C THR A 818 -15.06 56.64 37.48
N GLY A 819 -15.04 55.85 36.40
CA GLY A 819 -15.80 56.11 35.17
C GLY A 819 -15.24 57.25 34.30
N HIS A 820 -13.96 57.60 34.48
CA HIS A 820 -13.31 58.75 33.81
C HIS A 820 -12.02 58.35 33.08
N TYR A 821 -12.03 57.23 32.35
CA TYR A 821 -10.86 56.80 31.59
C TYR A 821 -10.80 57.41 30.18
N THR A 822 -9.59 57.55 29.67
CA THR A 822 -9.24 58.07 28.33
C THR A 822 -8.21 57.14 27.70
N GLU A 823 -7.60 57.53 26.57
CA GLU A 823 -6.45 56.80 26.01
C GLU A 823 -5.25 56.72 26.99
N LYS A 824 -5.24 57.55 28.05
CA LYS A 824 -4.23 57.47 29.12
C LYS A 824 -4.33 56.21 30.00
N ALA A 825 -5.51 55.59 30.09
CA ALA A 825 -5.65 54.32 30.81
C ALA A 825 -4.89 53.19 30.12
N ASP A 826 -4.93 53.12 28.78
CA ASP A 826 -4.07 52.20 28.00
C ASP A 826 -2.58 52.47 28.29
N VAL A 827 -2.16 53.73 28.45
CA VAL A 827 -0.75 54.07 28.77
C VAL A 827 -0.36 53.58 30.17
N PHE A 828 -1.28 53.61 31.15
CA PHE A 828 -1.05 53.04 32.48
C PHE A 828 -0.93 51.51 32.41
N SER A 829 -1.85 50.84 31.73
CA SER A 829 -1.82 49.38 31.51
C SER A 829 -0.56 48.95 30.75
N LEU A 830 -0.10 49.75 29.78
CA LEU A 830 1.18 49.55 29.07
C LEU A 830 2.39 49.66 30.02
N GLY A 831 2.35 50.57 31.00
CA GLY A 831 3.36 50.68 32.05
C GLY A 831 3.41 49.44 32.95
N LEU A 832 2.25 48.88 33.32
CA LEU A 832 2.18 47.60 34.04
C LEU A 832 2.68 46.44 33.18
N LEU A 833 2.33 46.40 31.90
CA LEU A 833 2.84 45.41 30.95
C LEU A 833 4.36 45.45 30.86
N PHE A 834 4.97 46.64 30.86
CA PHE A 834 6.43 46.80 30.85
C PHE A 834 7.08 46.39 32.18
N PHE A 835 6.40 46.59 33.31
CA PHE A 835 6.86 46.08 34.60
C PHE A 835 6.85 44.54 34.67
N ALA A 836 5.99 43.88 33.90
CA ALA A 836 5.94 42.42 33.81
C ALA A 836 7.00 41.81 32.85
N ILE A 837 7.62 42.61 31.97
CA ILE A 837 8.55 42.16 30.91
C ILE A 837 10.01 42.12 31.38
#